data_AF-A0A8S9WP14-F1
#
_entry.id   AF-A0A8S9WP14-F1
#
_cell.length_a   1.000
_cell.length_b   1.000
_cell.length_c   1.000
_cell.angle_alpha   90.00
_cell.angle_beta   90.00
_cell.angle_gamma   90.00
#
_symmetry.space_group_name_H-M   'P 1'
#
loop_
_entity.id
_entity.type
_entity.pdbx_description
1 polymer ?
#
loop_
_entity_poly.entity_id
_entity_poly.type
_entity_poly.pdbx_seq_one_letter_code
_entity_poly.pdbx_strand_id
1 'polypeptide(L)'
;MWKLWVLFGLSFVLSILAEDDGENKIVEQVPVGNGKVINQFPVDLITYTVATEETDGYLRYIRSAHLYGYHVKTLGMGEKWEGGAMAGTGGGHKVNLLRKALKPFKGNNNIIIMFTDSYDVMFLGPPDQVLAKFRKFDSRLVFSAEVLLWPDKSLAPEFPVTETSYKYLNSGGFIGYAGDILEILEDHPIKNDDDDQLYYTKLFLNKNLREKYRMRLDHKASIFQNINAATQDLRLNVDKAKTDGTFLENVVTEETPLVLHGNGPSKLALNFLSNYLARSWDPINGCTACPRDPLDLSPPPLIMLAVFVPWNTPFLVEFFDKIKNLTYPKNRIMLFVYNKMEYHDEVVDNFIEESAGQYLSHKQIASKDNTPESHARNLAVQLCLVKKCDYFFTVDSLAHLDNPDTMQNLLQARKRFVAPMLVRPNKAWSNFWGDLSPQGYYARSLDYMEIVNNERRGLWNVPYVSSCYLIHQEVISKIKGAFTQENYDPDMSLAKNLRDSGVFMFVDNREDYGHLIDADTFDITLTNPELYQNVENQLDWAKRYIHPNYSQSLMEDAVIPQPCPDVYWFPIVTPRYCKELIEVMETFGKWSSGKNTDERLAGGYENVPTRDIHMNQVAMERQWLAFLGDYVRPLQEKVFIGYFHDPPRSLMNFVVRYRPDEQPSLRPHHDSSTFTINLALNTPGIDFTGGGCHFIRYNCSVTNTKLGWLLMHPGRLTHYHEGLKVTNGTRYIMISFVDP
;
A
#
# COMPACT_ATOMS: atom_id res chain seq x y z
N MET A 1 -70.74 5.16 -0.03
CA MET A 1 -70.50 5.01 -1.48
C MET A 1 -68.98 4.98 -1.66
N TRP A 2 -68.31 3.81 -1.72
CA TRP A 2 -68.12 2.99 -2.94
C TRP A 2 -67.47 3.85 -4.05
N LYS A 3 -66.25 3.63 -4.57
CA LYS A 3 -65.41 2.45 -4.86
C LYS A 3 -63.93 2.95 -4.97
N LEU A 4 -62.90 2.19 -4.54
CA LEU A 4 -62.07 1.29 -5.36
C LEU A 4 -61.55 1.94 -6.67
N TRP A 5 -60.28 1.89 -7.12
CA TRP A 5 -59.00 1.35 -6.67
C TRP A 5 -57.99 1.73 -7.80
N VAL A 6 -56.71 1.91 -7.46
CA VAL A 6 -55.53 1.53 -8.28
C VAL A 6 -55.06 2.43 -9.44
N LEU A 7 -53.72 2.53 -9.50
CA LEU A 7 -52.82 3.13 -10.50
C LEU A 7 -52.47 4.61 -10.33
N PHE A 8 -51.50 4.91 -9.45
CA PHE A 8 -50.14 5.31 -9.83
C PHE A 8 -49.37 5.78 -8.58
N GLY A 9 -48.81 4.81 -7.86
CA GLY A 9 -47.56 5.02 -7.14
C GLY A 9 -46.43 4.73 -8.11
N LEU A 10 -45.70 5.74 -8.54
CA LEU A 10 -44.29 5.71 -9.01
C LEU A 10 -43.92 7.15 -9.39
N SER A 11 -42.71 7.57 -9.03
CA SER A 11 -42.07 8.87 -9.34
C SER A 11 -42.27 10.01 -8.34
N PHE A 12 -41.87 9.76 -7.09
CA PHE A 12 -41.23 10.78 -6.27
C PHE A 12 -39.76 10.34 -6.11
N VAL A 13 -38.82 11.27 -6.30
CA VAL A 13 -37.35 11.10 -6.47
C VAL A 13 -36.90 10.80 -7.92
N LEU A 14 -37.04 11.79 -8.80
CA LEU A 14 -36.26 11.94 -10.03
C LEU A 14 -36.41 13.38 -10.53
N SER A 15 -35.69 14.31 -9.89
CA SER A 15 -35.49 15.67 -10.39
C SER A 15 -34.29 16.31 -9.69
N ILE A 16 -33.10 15.72 -9.91
CA ILE A 16 -31.82 16.44 -9.92
C ILE A 16 -31.07 15.92 -11.15
N LEU A 17 -31.65 16.16 -12.32
CA LEU A 17 -30.85 16.46 -13.50
C LEU A 17 -30.65 17.97 -13.40
N ALA A 18 -29.47 18.38 -12.95
CA ALA A 18 -29.02 19.73 -13.18
C ALA A 18 -28.81 19.85 -14.69
N GLU A 19 -29.83 20.36 -15.39
CA GLU A 19 -29.57 21.31 -16.45
C GLU A 19 -28.73 22.41 -15.80
N ASP A 20 -27.43 22.37 -16.07
CA ASP A 20 -26.48 23.42 -15.71
C ASP A 20 -26.83 24.62 -16.59
N ASP A 21 -27.83 25.39 -16.14
CA ASP A 21 -28.16 26.69 -16.68
C ASP A 21 -26.95 27.59 -16.45
N GLY A 22 -26.13 27.69 -17.48
CA GLY A 22 -25.00 28.58 -17.58
C GLY A 22 -25.42 30.04 -17.45
N GLU A 23 -25.41 30.56 -16.22
CA GLU A 23 -25.37 31.99 -15.93
C GLU A 23 -24.12 32.29 -15.09
N ASN A 24 -22.99 32.56 -15.75
CA ASN A 24 -22.50 33.89 -16.10
C ASN A 24 -22.29 34.84 -14.90
N LYS A 25 -21.05 34.91 -14.39
CA LYS A 25 -20.50 36.17 -13.89
C LYS A 25 -19.77 36.87 -15.03
N ILE A 26 -20.49 37.78 -15.69
CA ILE A 26 -20.01 38.66 -16.75
C ILE A 26 -19.11 39.74 -16.13
N VAL A 27 -17.90 39.93 -16.67
CA VAL A 27 -17.04 41.08 -16.36
C VAL A 27 -16.86 41.87 -17.66
N GLU A 28 -17.64 42.94 -17.79
CA GLU A 28 -17.75 43.92 -18.88
C GLU A 28 -18.31 43.48 -20.25
N GLN A 29 -19.37 44.17 -20.66
CA GLN A 29 -19.94 44.15 -22.01
C GLN A 29 -19.41 45.37 -22.78
N VAL A 30 -18.57 45.15 -23.80
CA VAL A 30 -18.10 46.24 -24.68
C VAL A 30 -18.85 46.17 -26.02
N PRO A 31 -19.59 47.22 -26.42
CA PRO A 31 -20.25 47.24 -27.71
C PRO A 31 -19.25 47.50 -28.84
N VAL A 32 -19.22 46.60 -29.82
CA VAL A 32 -18.58 46.84 -31.12
C VAL A 32 -19.69 46.88 -32.17
N GLY A 33 -19.68 47.89 -33.05
CA GLY A 33 -20.78 48.24 -33.95
C GLY A 33 -21.38 47.05 -34.74
N ASN A 34 -22.66 47.21 -35.12
CA ASN A 34 -23.57 46.22 -35.74
C ASN A 34 -24.18 45.15 -34.81
N GLY A 35 -24.42 45.48 -33.54
CA GLY A 35 -25.37 44.75 -32.70
C GLY A 35 -25.01 43.28 -32.39
N LYS A 36 -23.76 42.86 -32.62
CA LYS A 36 -23.25 41.58 -32.15
C LYS A 36 -22.55 41.79 -30.81
N VAL A 37 -23.08 41.14 -29.78
CA VAL A 37 -22.41 40.95 -28.49
C VAL A 37 -21.41 39.82 -28.67
N ILE A 38 -20.13 40.08 -28.41
CA ILE A 38 -19.10 39.03 -28.29
C ILE A 38 -18.80 38.92 -26.81
N ASN A 39 -18.96 37.73 -26.23
CA ASN A 39 -18.53 37.46 -24.86
C ASN A 39 -17.00 37.50 -24.85
N GLN A 40 -16.42 38.55 -24.26
CA GLN A 40 -14.98 38.66 -24.12
C GLN A 40 -14.57 37.92 -22.86
N PHE A 41 -13.99 36.72 -23.03
CA PHE A 41 -13.33 36.02 -21.93
C PHE A 41 -12.00 36.74 -21.64
N PRO A 42 -11.54 36.80 -20.37
CA PRO A 42 -10.31 37.52 -19.99
C PRO A 42 -9.03 37.00 -20.67
N VAL A 43 -9.12 35.91 -21.43
CA VAL A 43 -8.05 35.29 -22.21
C VAL A 43 -8.63 34.79 -23.54
N ASP A 44 -8.01 35.13 -24.68
CA ASP A 44 -8.40 34.67 -26.03
C ASP A 44 -8.11 33.17 -26.27
N LEU A 45 -8.16 32.31 -25.25
CA LEU A 45 -7.84 30.87 -25.35
C LEU A 45 -9.03 30.00 -24.96
N ILE A 46 -9.45 29.12 -25.85
CA ILE A 46 -10.40 28.03 -25.55
C ILE A 46 -9.67 26.70 -25.67
N THR A 47 -9.73 25.87 -24.62
CA THR A 47 -9.14 24.54 -24.65
C THR A 47 -10.19 23.52 -25.02
N TYR A 48 -9.95 22.72 -26.06
CA TYR A 48 -10.79 21.59 -26.43
C TYR A 48 -10.08 20.28 -26.11
N THR A 49 -10.85 19.29 -25.68
CA THR A 49 -10.37 17.92 -25.50
C THR A 49 -11.46 16.93 -25.87
N VAL A 50 -11.12 15.65 -25.95
CA VAL A 50 -12.08 14.57 -26.23
C VAL A 50 -12.02 13.55 -25.11
N ALA A 51 -13.17 13.26 -24.51
CA ALA A 51 -13.35 12.19 -23.54
C ALA A 51 -14.73 11.60 -23.75
N THR A 52 -14.83 10.27 -23.83
CA THR A 52 -16.12 9.55 -23.92
C THR A 52 -16.65 9.15 -22.56
N GLU A 53 -15.79 9.08 -21.55
CA GLU A 53 -16.12 8.71 -20.17
C GLU A 53 -15.28 9.50 -19.17
N GLU A 54 -15.80 9.65 -17.96
CA GLU A 54 -15.08 10.27 -16.83
C GLU A 54 -14.10 9.30 -16.17
N THR A 55 -13.00 8.99 -16.87
CA THR A 55 -11.91 8.14 -16.36
C THR A 55 -11.07 8.85 -15.28
N ASP A 56 -10.28 8.12 -14.50
CA ASP A 56 -9.40 8.74 -13.50
C ASP A 56 -8.33 9.65 -14.15
N GLY A 57 -7.89 9.29 -15.35
CA GLY A 57 -7.03 10.13 -16.18
C GLY A 57 -7.69 11.45 -16.56
N TYR A 58 -8.95 11.42 -17.00
CA TYR A 58 -9.75 12.62 -17.28
C TYR A 58 -9.95 13.49 -16.03
N LEU A 59 -10.25 12.88 -14.88
CA LEU A 59 -10.42 13.61 -13.62
C LEU A 59 -9.12 14.29 -13.17
N ARG A 60 -7.96 13.65 -13.35
CA ARG A 60 -6.65 14.29 -13.14
C ARG A 60 -6.47 15.49 -14.07
N TYR A 61 -6.80 15.34 -15.34
CA TYR A 61 -6.72 16.41 -16.34
C TYR A 61 -7.60 17.61 -15.95
N ILE A 62 -8.88 17.38 -15.63
CA ILE A 62 -9.81 18.44 -15.20
C ILE A 62 -9.37 19.11 -13.89
N ARG A 63 -8.86 18.33 -12.91
CA ARG A 63 -8.29 18.92 -11.68
C ARG A 63 -7.16 19.90 -12.01
N SER A 64 -6.22 19.51 -12.88
CA SER A 64 -5.11 20.39 -13.27
C SER A 64 -5.62 21.62 -14.05
N ALA A 65 -6.63 21.45 -14.92
CA ALA A 65 -7.23 22.55 -15.66
C ALA A 65 -7.86 23.59 -14.72
N HIS A 66 -8.68 23.15 -13.76
CA HIS A 66 -9.31 24.04 -12.77
C HIS A 66 -8.29 24.75 -11.91
N LEU A 67 -7.22 24.04 -11.49
CA LEU A 67 -6.16 24.62 -10.66
C LEU A 67 -5.49 25.82 -11.33
N TYR A 68 -5.25 25.73 -12.64
CA TYR A 68 -4.55 26.75 -13.41
C TYR A 68 -5.48 27.73 -14.16
N GLY A 69 -6.81 27.56 -14.05
CA GLY A 69 -7.79 28.45 -14.66
C GLY A 69 -8.04 28.23 -16.15
N TYR A 70 -7.87 27.01 -16.66
CA TYR A 70 -8.24 26.68 -18.04
C TYR A 70 -9.75 26.52 -18.20
N HIS A 71 -10.28 27.10 -19.28
CA HIS A 71 -11.63 26.82 -19.75
C HIS A 71 -11.61 25.64 -20.74
N VAL A 72 -11.89 24.44 -20.24
CA VAL A 72 -11.92 23.21 -21.05
C VAL A 72 -13.33 22.94 -21.58
N LYS A 73 -13.43 22.68 -22.88
CA LYS A 73 -14.61 22.12 -23.53
C LYS A 73 -14.35 20.66 -23.90
N THR A 74 -15.02 19.75 -23.20
CA THR A 74 -14.95 18.31 -23.46
C THR A 74 -15.93 17.91 -24.55
N LEU A 75 -15.41 17.25 -25.58
CA LEU A 75 -16.19 16.76 -26.71
C LEU A 75 -16.40 15.24 -26.58
N GLY A 76 -17.59 14.76 -26.96
CA GLY A 76 -17.89 13.33 -27.04
C GLY A 76 -18.24 12.65 -25.71
N MET A 77 -18.47 13.40 -24.63
CA MET A 77 -18.82 12.80 -23.32
C MET A 77 -20.13 12.00 -23.41
N GLY A 78 -20.09 10.74 -23.00
CA GLY A 78 -21.22 9.80 -23.11
C GLY A 78 -21.47 9.27 -24.53
N GLU A 79 -20.73 9.73 -25.54
CA GLU A 79 -20.81 9.22 -26.90
C GLU A 79 -19.95 7.95 -27.04
N LYS A 80 -20.39 7.02 -27.90
CA LYS A 80 -19.61 5.82 -28.21
C LYS A 80 -18.33 6.22 -28.95
N TRP A 81 -17.20 5.66 -28.52
CA TRP A 81 -15.94 5.85 -29.23
C TRP A 81 -15.93 5.14 -30.59
N GLU A 82 -15.76 5.92 -31.68
CA GLU A 82 -15.69 5.42 -33.06
C GLU A 82 -14.28 5.51 -33.66
N GLY A 83 -13.27 5.88 -32.88
CA GLY A 83 -11.92 6.16 -33.39
C GLY A 83 -10.97 4.96 -33.45
N GLY A 84 -11.48 3.73 -33.50
CA GLY A 84 -10.65 2.52 -33.54
C GLY A 84 -9.98 2.17 -32.20
N ALA A 85 -9.05 1.20 -32.21
CA ALA A 85 -8.31 0.83 -31.01
C ALA A 85 -7.11 1.76 -30.82
N MET A 86 -7.18 2.68 -29.85
CA MET A 86 -6.12 3.68 -29.53
C MET A 86 -4.77 3.07 -29.08
N ALA A 87 -4.66 1.73 -29.01
CA ALA A 87 -3.40 1.01 -28.83
C ALA A 87 -2.58 0.88 -30.14
N GLY A 88 -3.13 1.30 -31.28
CA GLY A 88 -2.49 1.34 -32.59
C GLY A 88 -2.92 2.58 -33.37
N THR A 89 -3.07 2.48 -34.69
CA THR A 89 -3.55 3.59 -35.53
C THR A 89 -5.03 3.89 -35.29
N GLY A 90 -5.40 5.17 -35.20
CA GLY A 90 -6.78 5.61 -35.02
C GLY A 90 -6.92 7.04 -34.50
N GLY A 91 -8.08 7.39 -33.97
CA GLY A 91 -8.31 8.69 -33.33
C GLY A 91 -8.91 9.78 -34.22
N GLY A 92 -9.15 9.52 -35.51
CA GLY A 92 -9.79 10.47 -36.43
C GLY A 92 -11.16 10.98 -35.97
N HIS A 93 -11.87 10.22 -35.12
CA HIS A 93 -13.09 10.67 -34.47
C HIS A 93 -12.88 11.97 -33.66
N LYS A 94 -11.71 12.13 -33.00
CA LYS A 94 -11.34 13.37 -32.28
C LYS A 94 -11.32 14.56 -33.22
N VAL A 95 -10.71 14.39 -34.38
CA VAL A 95 -10.59 15.42 -35.41
C VAL A 95 -11.97 15.83 -35.92
N ASN A 96 -12.85 14.86 -36.14
CA ASN A 96 -14.22 15.12 -36.60
C ASN A 96 -15.09 15.83 -35.55
N LEU A 97 -14.96 15.46 -34.28
CA LEU A 97 -15.60 16.16 -33.16
C LEU A 97 -15.10 17.60 -33.05
N LEU A 98 -13.78 17.81 -33.12
CA LEU A 98 -13.17 19.13 -33.08
C LEU A 98 -13.65 20.00 -34.26
N ARG A 99 -13.63 19.46 -35.48
CA ARG A 99 -14.13 20.15 -36.68
C ARG A 99 -15.56 20.61 -36.49
N LYS A 100 -16.44 19.77 -35.94
CA LYS A 100 -17.83 20.12 -35.64
C LYS A 100 -17.91 21.26 -34.61
N ALA A 101 -17.11 21.18 -33.55
CA ALA A 101 -17.08 22.17 -32.48
C ALA A 101 -16.54 23.54 -32.93
N LEU A 102 -15.66 23.58 -33.93
CA LEU A 102 -15.04 24.81 -34.42
C LEU A 102 -15.88 25.58 -35.44
N LYS A 103 -16.94 24.98 -36.02
CA LYS A 103 -17.82 25.63 -37.02
C LYS A 103 -18.28 27.05 -36.64
N PRO A 104 -18.66 27.36 -35.38
CA PRO A 104 -19.07 28.71 -34.99
C PRO A 104 -17.97 29.78 -35.14
N PHE A 105 -16.70 29.39 -35.24
CA PHE A 105 -15.56 30.31 -35.35
C PHE A 105 -15.11 30.56 -36.80
N LYS A 106 -15.91 30.16 -37.79
CA LYS A 106 -15.58 30.38 -39.21
C LYS A 106 -15.30 31.86 -39.50
N GLY A 107 -14.11 32.13 -40.04
CA GLY A 107 -13.63 33.49 -40.34
C GLY A 107 -13.14 34.30 -39.13
N ASN A 108 -13.07 33.70 -37.92
CA ASN A 108 -12.53 34.35 -36.73
C ASN A 108 -11.07 33.96 -36.50
N ASN A 109 -10.17 34.92 -36.72
CA ASN A 109 -8.72 34.74 -36.56
C ASN A 109 -8.17 35.35 -35.26
N ASN A 110 -9.05 35.78 -34.33
CA ASN A 110 -8.64 36.37 -33.05
C ASN A 110 -8.72 35.36 -31.90
N ILE A 111 -9.57 34.33 -32.04
CA ILE A 111 -9.71 33.29 -31.02
C ILE A 111 -8.62 32.24 -31.21
N ILE A 112 -7.90 31.94 -30.13
CA ILE A 112 -6.88 30.90 -30.09
C ILE A 112 -7.50 29.65 -29.47
N ILE A 113 -7.26 28.52 -30.13
CA ILE A 113 -7.68 27.20 -29.70
C ILE A 113 -6.45 26.42 -29.30
N MET A 114 -6.51 25.79 -28.13
CA MET A 114 -5.61 24.69 -27.79
C MET A 114 -6.40 23.39 -27.80
N PHE A 115 -5.90 22.39 -28.48
CA PHE A 115 -6.40 21.03 -28.39
C PHE A 115 -5.41 20.19 -27.62
N THR A 116 -5.91 19.36 -26.69
CA THR A 116 -5.11 18.31 -26.06
C THR A 116 -5.92 17.02 -25.91
N ASP A 117 -5.24 15.89 -25.84
CA ASP A 117 -5.83 14.69 -25.24
C ASP A 117 -6.15 14.94 -23.74
N SER A 118 -6.90 14.04 -23.09
CA SER A 118 -7.27 14.20 -21.67
C SER A 118 -6.91 13.04 -20.75
N TYR A 119 -6.97 11.79 -21.21
CA TYR A 119 -6.77 10.64 -20.29
C TYR A 119 -5.34 10.56 -19.75
N ASP A 120 -4.38 11.07 -20.50
CA ASP A 120 -2.95 11.06 -20.20
C ASP A 120 -2.30 12.42 -20.39
N VAL A 121 -3.04 13.49 -20.13
CA VAL A 121 -2.52 14.86 -20.15
C VAL A 121 -2.73 15.51 -18.80
N MET A 122 -1.83 16.42 -18.42
CA MET A 122 -2.03 17.34 -17.31
C MET A 122 -1.41 18.71 -17.58
N PHE A 123 -2.04 19.75 -17.02
CA PHE A 123 -1.52 21.11 -17.07
C PHE A 123 -0.55 21.37 -15.90
N LEU A 124 0.51 22.13 -16.18
CA LEU A 124 1.58 22.48 -15.23
C LEU A 124 1.70 23.99 -14.99
N GLY A 125 0.98 24.82 -15.74
CA GLY A 125 0.99 26.27 -15.59
C GLY A 125 -0.20 26.95 -16.27
N PRO A 126 -0.43 28.24 -16.00
CA PRO A 126 -1.64 28.96 -16.40
C PRO A 126 -1.72 29.32 -17.90
N PRO A 127 -2.94 29.55 -18.44
CA PRO A 127 -3.18 29.86 -19.86
C PRO A 127 -2.40 31.05 -20.42
N ASP A 128 -2.16 32.09 -19.62
CA ASP A 128 -1.43 33.30 -20.01
C ASP A 128 0.03 33.00 -20.36
N GLN A 129 0.67 32.07 -19.65
CA GLN A 129 2.01 31.60 -19.97
C GLN A 129 2.04 30.79 -21.26
N VAL A 130 1.02 29.95 -21.49
CA VAL A 130 0.87 29.20 -22.75
C VAL A 130 0.75 30.16 -23.92
N LEU A 131 -0.11 31.18 -23.80
CA LEU A 131 -0.26 32.21 -24.83
C LEU A 131 1.01 33.03 -25.05
N ALA A 132 1.72 33.39 -23.99
CA ALA A 132 2.97 34.12 -24.09
C ALA A 132 4.03 33.30 -24.84
N LYS A 133 4.15 31.99 -24.58
CA LYS A 133 5.04 31.09 -25.32
C LYS A 133 4.56 30.91 -26.77
N PHE A 134 3.27 30.69 -27.00
CA PHE A 134 2.69 30.56 -28.35
C PHE A 134 2.99 31.80 -29.23
N ARG A 135 2.80 33.01 -28.69
CA ARG A 135 3.08 34.26 -29.42
C ARG A 135 4.56 34.41 -29.82
N LYS A 136 5.50 33.83 -29.07
CA LYS A 136 6.94 33.84 -29.41
C LYS A 136 7.28 32.96 -30.62
N PHE A 137 6.44 32.00 -31.00
CA PHE A 137 6.67 31.18 -32.18
C PHE A 137 6.46 31.93 -33.50
N ASP A 138 5.80 33.09 -33.48
CA ASP A 138 5.32 33.81 -34.69
C ASP A 138 4.67 32.85 -35.72
N SER A 139 3.77 32.00 -35.20
CA SER A 139 3.11 30.93 -35.94
C SER A 139 1.60 31.12 -35.90
N ARG A 140 0.88 30.49 -36.85
CA ARG A 140 -0.58 30.40 -36.77
C ARG A 140 -1.07 29.08 -36.17
N LEU A 141 -0.21 28.06 -36.14
CA LEU A 141 -0.49 26.72 -35.62
C LEU A 141 0.81 26.05 -35.18
N VAL A 142 0.91 25.74 -33.89
CA VAL A 142 2.04 25.04 -33.28
C VAL A 142 1.57 23.68 -32.78
N PHE A 143 2.19 22.62 -33.27
CA PHE A 143 1.98 21.27 -32.75
C PHE A 143 3.03 20.92 -31.70
N SER A 144 2.67 20.03 -30.78
CA SER A 144 3.65 19.40 -29.90
C SER A 144 4.65 18.58 -30.71
N ALA A 145 5.89 18.49 -30.22
CA ALA A 145 6.95 17.72 -30.83
C ALA A 145 7.31 16.48 -29.98
N GLU A 146 7.69 15.39 -30.63
CA GLU A 146 8.16 14.17 -29.98
C GLU A 146 9.44 13.61 -30.62
N VAL A 147 10.08 12.66 -29.92
CA VAL A 147 11.35 12.05 -30.33
C VAL A 147 11.15 10.95 -31.38
N LEU A 148 10.01 10.25 -31.34
CA LEU A 148 9.74 9.11 -32.21
C LEU A 148 8.88 9.51 -33.40
N LEU A 149 9.24 9.06 -34.60
CA LEU A 149 8.36 9.18 -35.75
C LEU A 149 7.37 8.02 -35.75
N TRP A 150 6.08 8.35 -35.67
CA TRP A 150 4.97 7.42 -35.68
C TRP A 150 3.77 8.01 -36.45
N PRO A 151 2.97 7.21 -37.18
CA PRO A 151 3.14 5.76 -37.39
C PRO A 151 4.08 5.41 -38.55
N ASP A 152 4.24 6.30 -39.53
CA ASP A 152 4.98 6.01 -40.77
C ASP A 152 6.42 6.53 -40.71
N LYS A 153 7.37 5.61 -40.45
CA LYS A 153 8.80 5.92 -40.38
C LYS A 153 9.41 6.36 -41.71
N SER A 154 8.78 6.05 -42.84
CA SER A 154 9.30 6.42 -44.18
C SER A 154 9.33 7.93 -44.40
N LEU A 155 8.53 8.69 -43.65
CA LEU A 155 8.41 10.14 -43.74
C LEU A 155 9.57 10.90 -43.08
N ALA A 156 10.48 10.23 -42.38
CA ALA A 156 11.59 10.87 -41.65
C ALA A 156 12.45 11.86 -42.48
N PRO A 157 12.75 11.59 -43.78
CA PRO A 157 13.52 12.52 -44.60
C PRO A 157 12.77 13.81 -44.96
N GLU A 158 11.43 13.82 -44.88
CA GLU A 158 10.61 14.99 -45.24
C GLU A 158 10.51 16.03 -44.12
N PHE A 159 10.84 15.62 -42.88
CA PHE A 159 10.85 16.52 -41.74
C PHE A 159 12.04 17.50 -41.79
N PRO A 160 11.82 18.80 -41.50
CA PRO A 160 12.91 19.77 -41.36
C PRO A 160 13.97 19.33 -40.34
N VAL A 161 15.20 19.78 -40.56
CA VAL A 161 16.29 19.62 -39.57
C VAL A 161 15.99 20.50 -38.35
N THR A 162 16.24 19.97 -37.16
CA THR A 162 16.09 20.66 -35.87
C THR A 162 17.34 20.43 -35.02
N GLU A 163 17.55 21.30 -34.03
CA GLU A 163 18.68 21.24 -33.10
C GLU A 163 18.44 20.26 -31.94
N THR A 164 17.19 19.81 -31.74
CA THR A 164 16.79 18.94 -30.64
C THR A 164 16.33 17.56 -31.13
N SER A 165 16.24 16.59 -30.23
CA SER A 165 15.68 15.26 -30.50
C SER A 165 14.17 15.30 -30.80
N TYR A 166 13.46 16.32 -30.33
CA TYR A 166 12.03 16.56 -30.55
C TYR A 166 11.75 17.02 -31.98
N LYS A 167 11.87 16.10 -32.93
CA LYS A 167 11.83 16.40 -34.37
C LYS A 167 10.45 16.20 -34.99
N TYR A 168 9.66 15.27 -34.47
CA TYR A 168 8.46 14.78 -35.16
C TYR A 168 7.19 15.35 -34.53
N LEU A 169 6.11 15.42 -35.31
CA LEU A 169 4.82 15.94 -34.86
C LEU A 169 4.13 14.93 -33.94
N ASN A 170 3.54 15.42 -32.85
CA ASN A 170 2.58 14.66 -32.04
C ASN A 170 1.21 15.37 -32.03
N SER A 171 0.12 14.63 -32.31
CA SER A 171 -1.24 15.18 -32.44
C SER A 171 -1.97 15.37 -31.11
N GLY A 172 -1.47 14.80 -30.01
CA GLY A 172 -2.10 14.87 -28.69
C GLY A 172 -2.04 16.25 -28.03
N GLY A 173 -1.36 17.22 -28.65
CA GLY A 173 -1.33 18.61 -28.22
C GLY A 173 -1.00 19.58 -29.36
N PHE A 174 -1.82 20.60 -29.56
CA PHE A 174 -1.51 21.71 -30.46
C PHE A 174 -2.27 22.99 -30.09
N ILE A 175 -1.78 24.13 -30.56
CA ILE A 175 -2.37 25.45 -30.33
C ILE A 175 -2.31 26.31 -31.59
N GLY A 176 -3.40 27.00 -31.92
CA GLY A 176 -3.47 27.83 -33.13
C GLY A 176 -4.75 28.66 -33.21
N TYR A 177 -4.87 29.50 -34.24
CA TYR A 177 -6.07 30.33 -34.41
C TYR A 177 -7.24 29.50 -34.93
N ALA A 178 -8.43 29.74 -34.37
CA ALA A 178 -9.64 28.95 -34.64
C ALA A 178 -10.00 28.89 -36.13
N GLY A 179 -9.96 30.03 -36.82
CA GLY A 179 -10.28 30.12 -38.24
C GLY A 179 -9.34 29.30 -39.12
N ASP A 180 -8.04 29.33 -38.84
CA ASP A 180 -7.05 28.57 -39.61
C ASP A 180 -7.20 27.06 -39.39
N ILE A 181 -7.40 26.65 -38.13
CA ILE A 181 -7.62 25.23 -37.79
C ILE A 181 -8.89 24.72 -38.50
N LEU A 182 -9.98 25.48 -38.42
CA LEU A 182 -11.23 25.08 -39.07
C LEU A 182 -11.06 24.93 -40.60
N GLU A 183 -10.41 25.89 -41.27
CA GLU A 183 -10.16 25.82 -42.72
C GLU A 183 -9.40 24.54 -43.09
N ILE A 184 -8.34 24.21 -42.35
CA ILE A 184 -7.57 22.96 -42.56
C ILE A 184 -8.47 21.72 -42.42
N LEU A 185 -9.30 21.67 -41.36
CA LEU A 185 -10.16 20.52 -41.08
C LEU A 185 -11.35 20.40 -42.07
N GLU A 186 -11.82 21.50 -42.64
CA GLU A 186 -12.86 21.50 -43.69
C GLU A 186 -12.28 21.04 -45.05
N ASP A 187 -11.10 21.55 -45.43
CA ASP A 187 -10.46 21.24 -46.72
C ASP A 187 -9.90 19.82 -46.79
N HIS A 188 -9.54 19.24 -45.63
CA HIS A 188 -8.95 17.91 -45.54
C HIS A 188 -9.76 17.01 -44.61
N PRO A 189 -10.85 16.36 -45.08
CA PRO A 189 -11.64 15.46 -44.24
C PRO A 189 -10.89 14.16 -43.89
N ILE A 190 -11.26 13.56 -42.77
CA ILE A 190 -10.72 12.30 -42.24
C ILE A 190 -11.87 11.37 -41.81
N LYS A 191 -11.70 10.05 -41.91
CA LYS A 191 -12.66 9.08 -41.33
C LYS A 191 -12.50 8.99 -39.82
N ASN A 192 -13.49 8.44 -39.14
CA ASN A 192 -13.43 8.32 -37.67
C ASN A 192 -12.31 7.36 -37.23
N ASP A 193 -12.09 6.28 -37.95
CA ASP A 193 -11.12 5.20 -37.65
C ASP A 193 -9.72 5.42 -38.25
N ASP A 194 -9.53 6.45 -39.07
CA ASP A 194 -8.22 6.85 -39.59
C ASP A 194 -7.33 7.41 -38.46
N ASP A 195 -6.02 7.40 -38.69
CA ASP A 195 -5.02 7.87 -37.73
C ASP A 195 -4.91 9.39 -37.68
N ASP A 196 -5.19 9.99 -36.52
CA ASP A 196 -5.13 11.44 -36.33
C ASP A 196 -3.70 11.97 -36.43
N GLN A 197 -2.70 11.25 -35.89
CA GLN A 197 -1.30 11.64 -35.96
C GLN A 197 -0.75 11.63 -37.38
N LEU A 198 -1.01 10.59 -38.17
CA LEU A 198 -0.63 10.51 -39.57
C LEU A 198 -1.31 11.58 -40.41
N TYR A 199 -2.59 11.88 -40.12
CA TYR A 199 -3.33 12.95 -40.76
C TYR A 199 -2.64 14.30 -40.56
N TYR A 200 -2.38 14.71 -39.31
CA TYR A 200 -1.70 15.97 -39.03
C TYR A 200 -0.25 15.99 -39.53
N THR A 201 0.45 14.84 -39.49
CA THR A 201 1.80 14.71 -40.06
C THR A 201 1.83 15.00 -41.55
N LYS A 202 0.91 14.41 -42.33
CA LYS A 202 0.82 14.65 -43.78
C LYS A 202 0.49 16.11 -44.10
N LEU A 203 -0.37 16.74 -43.29
CA LEU A 203 -0.67 18.17 -43.42
C LEU A 203 0.55 19.06 -43.14
N PHE A 204 1.32 18.74 -42.10
CA PHE A 204 2.54 19.47 -41.75
C PHE A 204 3.67 19.28 -42.79
N LEU A 205 3.79 18.09 -43.38
CA LEU A 205 4.80 17.81 -44.41
C LEU A 205 4.46 18.44 -45.77
N ASN A 206 3.18 18.76 -46.01
CA ASN A 206 2.79 19.54 -47.17
C ASN A 206 3.36 20.96 -47.07
N LYS A 207 4.41 21.23 -47.86
CA LYS A 207 5.13 22.52 -47.86
C LYS A 207 4.21 23.73 -48.04
N ASN A 208 3.23 23.64 -48.96
CA ASN A 208 2.33 24.75 -49.25
C ASN A 208 1.43 25.07 -48.04
N LEU A 209 0.89 24.04 -47.38
CA LEU A 209 0.07 24.22 -46.17
C LEU A 209 0.92 24.71 -45.00
N ARG A 210 2.10 24.14 -44.79
CA ARG A 210 3.03 24.55 -43.73
C ARG A 210 3.43 26.01 -43.86
N GLU A 211 3.69 26.48 -45.08
CA GLU A 211 4.02 27.89 -45.33
C GLU A 211 2.79 28.80 -45.21
N LYS A 212 1.64 28.43 -45.79
CA LYS A 212 0.37 29.18 -45.72
C LYS A 212 -0.04 29.46 -44.27
N TYR A 213 -0.01 28.43 -43.42
CA TYR A 213 -0.41 28.53 -42.02
C TYR A 213 0.75 28.75 -41.05
N ARG A 214 1.98 28.94 -41.56
CA ARG A 214 3.20 29.08 -40.76
C ARG A 214 3.29 28.00 -39.68
N MET A 215 3.00 26.74 -40.01
CA MET A 215 2.94 25.66 -39.02
C MET A 215 4.33 25.39 -38.44
N ARG A 216 4.39 25.21 -37.11
CA ARG A 216 5.63 24.91 -36.38
C ARG A 216 5.44 23.72 -35.46
N LEU A 217 6.54 23.09 -35.06
CA LEU A 217 6.57 22.12 -33.97
C LEU A 217 7.29 22.75 -32.77
N ASP A 218 6.83 22.43 -31.56
CA ASP A 218 7.45 22.87 -30.30
C ASP A 218 8.72 22.05 -30.00
N HIS A 219 9.75 22.23 -30.82
CA HIS A 219 11.01 21.47 -30.75
C HIS A 219 11.76 21.60 -29.41
N LYS A 220 11.45 22.60 -28.59
CA LYS A 220 12.09 22.79 -27.28
C LYS A 220 11.26 22.26 -26.11
N ALA A 221 10.08 21.68 -26.38
CA ALA A 221 9.11 21.32 -25.35
C ALA A 221 8.78 22.51 -24.42
N SER A 222 8.67 23.71 -25.01
CA SER A 222 8.44 24.95 -24.27
C SER A 222 7.00 25.03 -23.75
N ILE A 223 6.04 24.56 -24.52
CA ILE A 223 4.62 24.46 -24.13
C ILE A 223 4.30 23.00 -23.81
N PHE A 224 4.59 22.08 -24.73
CA PHE A 224 4.16 20.69 -24.68
C PHE A 224 5.34 19.75 -24.46
N GLN A 225 5.29 18.96 -23.39
CA GLN A 225 6.22 17.86 -23.14
C GLN A 225 5.55 16.51 -23.37
N ASN A 226 5.98 15.81 -24.41
CA ASN A 226 5.67 14.40 -24.63
C ASN A 226 6.69 13.53 -23.89
N ILE A 227 6.24 12.55 -23.08
CA ILE A 227 7.13 11.75 -22.22
C ILE A 227 7.77 10.57 -22.98
N ASN A 228 7.10 10.03 -24.00
CA ASN A 228 7.58 8.82 -24.68
C ASN A 228 8.97 9.02 -25.30
N ALA A 229 9.90 8.13 -24.98
CA ALA A 229 11.33 8.22 -25.32
C ALA A 229 12.06 9.49 -24.83
N ALA A 230 11.46 10.25 -23.91
CA ALA A 230 12.00 11.49 -23.34
C ALA A 230 12.02 11.50 -21.80
N THR A 231 11.76 10.36 -21.15
CA THR A 231 11.71 10.28 -19.67
C THR A 231 13.04 10.68 -19.01
N GLN A 232 14.17 10.41 -19.67
CA GLN A 232 15.51 10.79 -19.18
C GLN A 232 15.79 12.28 -19.28
N ASP A 233 15.04 13.00 -20.11
CA ASP A 233 15.16 14.46 -20.26
C ASP A 233 14.45 15.20 -19.11
N LEU A 234 13.69 14.49 -18.27
CA LEU A 234 12.82 15.08 -17.26
C LEU A 234 13.43 15.00 -15.86
N ARG A 235 13.49 16.15 -15.20
CA ARG A 235 13.84 16.25 -13.77
C ARG A 235 12.66 16.81 -12.98
N LEU A 236 12.17 16.03 -12.02
CA LEU A 236 11.24 16.50 -11.02
C LEU A 236 12.00 17.26 -9.94
N ASN A 237 11.76 18.55 -9.82
CA ASN A 237 12.41 19.40 -8.83
C ASN A 237 11.54 19.53 -7.57
N VAL A 238 12.00 18.94 -6.48
CA VAL A 238 11.28 18.82 -5.19
C VAL A 238 12.03 19.61 -4.10
N ASP A 239 12.62 20.75 -4.46
CA ASP A 239 13.52 21.52 -3.59
C ASP A 239 12.77 22.19 -2.42
N LYS A 240 13.23 21.95 -1.19
CA LYS A 240 12.71 22.55 0.05
C LYS A 240 12.98 24.06 0.14
N ALA A 241 13.98 24.58 -0.60
CA ALA A 241 14.44 25.96 -0.51
C ALA A 241 13.70 26.94 -1.45
N LYS A 242 12.88 26.44 -2.39
CA LYS A 242 12.11 27.28 -3.32
C LYS A 242 10.65 27.35 -2.87
N THR A 243 10.16 28.57 -2.67
CA THR A 243 8.79 28.88 -2.21
C THR A 243 7.70 28.57 -3.23
N ASP A 244 8.05 28.19 -4.46
CA ASP A 244 7.12 28.09 -5.60
C ASP A 244 6.61 26.65 -5.87
N GLY A 245 6.94 25.70 -4.99
CA GLY A 245 6.44 24.32 -5.03
C GLY A 245 7.17 23.39 -6.02
N THR A 246 6.64 22.18 -6.19
CA THR A 246 7.23 21.16 -7.07
C THR A 246 6.93 21.42 -8.54
N PHE A 247 7.96 21.40 -9.39
CA PHE A 247 7.85 21.63 -10.83
C PHE A 247 8.68 20.64 -11.65
N LEU A 248 8.37 20.55 -12.95
CA LEU A 248 9.06 19.70 -13.91
C LEU A 248 9.94 20.55 -14.82
N GLU A 249 11.14 20.06 -15.09
CA GLU A 249 12.10 20.69 -16.00
C GLU A 249 12.53 19.68 -17.06
N ASN A 250 12.61 20.13 -18.32
CA ASN A 250 13.33 19.43 -19.36
C ASN A 250 14.79 19.86 -19.32
N VAL A 251 15.69 19.00 -18.84
CA VAL A 251 17.10 19.35 -18.63
C VAL A 251 17.91 19.43 -19.92
N VAL A 252 17.38 18.92 -21.04
CA VAL A 252 18.03 18.98 -22.36
C VAL A 252 17.74 20.32 -23.04
N THR A 253 16.53 20.83 -22.89
CA THR A 253 16.10 22.10 -23.51
C THR A 253 16.08 23.28 -22.55
N GLU A 254 16.31 23.02 -21.26
CA GLU A 254 16.24 23.99 -20.15
C GLU A 254 14.86 24.67 -20.01
N GLU A 255 13.81 24.05 -20.56
CA GLU A 255 12.44 24.55 -20.50
C GLU A 255 11.67 23.98 -19.31
N THR A 256 10.69 24.78 -18.85
CA THR A 256 9.64 24.36 -17.93
C THR A 256 8.34 24.21 -18.73
N PRO A 257 7.96 22.99 -19.12
CA PRO A 257 6.78 22.76 -19.95
C PRO A 257 5.49 23.08 -19.20
N LEU A 258 4.44 23.44 -19.95
CA LEU A 258 3.15 23.88 -19.40
C LEU A 258 2.05 22.82 -19.57
N VAL A 259 2.24 21.88 -20.50
CA VAL A 259 1.35 20.74 -20.76
C VAL A 259 2.22 19.49 -20.81
N LEU A 260 1.88 18.49 -20.02
CA LEU A 260 2.59 17.22 -19.95
C LEU A 260 1.71 16.10 -20.50
N HIS A 261 2.24 15.31 -21.43
CA HIS A 261 1.53 14.26 -22.14
C HIS A 261 2.26 12.91 -21.98
N GLY A 262 1.60 11.97 -21.30
CA GLY A 262 2.05 10.60 -21.09
C GLY A 262 1.79 9.70 -22.30
N ASN A 263 2.16 10.17 -23.49
CA ASN A 263 1.88 9.49 -24.75
C ASN A 263 2.50 8.08 -24.81
N GLY A 264 1.89 7.20 -25.63
CA GLY A 264 2.38 5.83 -25.81
C GLY A 264 2.48 5.04 -24.49
N PRO A 265 3.60 4.33 -24.22
CA PRO A 265 3.77 3.50 -23.02
C PRO A 265 4.07 4.32 -21.74
N SER A 266 4.10 5.65 -21.79
CA SER A 266 4.54 6.50 -20.67
C SER A 266 3.45 6.87 -19.65
N LYS A 267 2.32 6.17 -19.65
CA LYS A 267 1.19 6.41 -18.71
C LYS A 267 1.63 6.26 -17.25
N LEU A 268 2.47 5.28 -16.94
CA LEU A 268 2.98 5.05 -15.58
C LEU A 268 3.93 6.16 -15.13
N ALA A 269 4.81 6.63 -16.00
CA ALA A 269 5.67 7.77 -15.73
C ALA A 269 4.83 9.03 -15.44
N LEU A 270 3.76 9.27 -16.21
CA LEU A 270 2.82 10.35 -15.93
C LEU A 270 2.11 10.17 -14.59
N ASN A 271 1.66 8.95 -14.26
CA ASN A 271 1.02 8.67 -12.96
C ASN A 271 1.96 9.01 -11.80
N PHE A 272 3.23 8.57 -11.88
CA PHE A 272 4.27 8.90 -10.91
C PHE A 272 4.45 10.42 -10.77
N LEU A 273 4.70 11.12 -11.89
CA LEU A 273 4.91 12.57 -11.88
C LEU A 273 3.69 13.33 -11.34
N SER A 274 2.48 12.84 -11.62
CA SER A 274 1.23 13.46 -11.18
C SER A 274 0.99 13.39 -9.67
N ASN A 275 1.70 12.52 -8.94
CA ASN A 275 1.65 12.52 -7.48
C ASN A 275 2.22 13.82 -6.87
N TYR A 276 3.06 14.52 -7.64
CA TYR A 276 3.76 15.73 -7.20
C TYR A 276 3.27 16.98 -7.92
N LEU A 277 3.21 16.91 -9.26
CA LEU A 277 2.90 18.02 -10.14
C LEU A 277 1.43 18.48 -10.02
N ALA A 278 1.15 19.68 -10.56
CA ALA A 278 -0.15 20.35 -10.42
C ALA A 278 -0.58 20.48 -8.95
N ARG A 279 0.37 20.92 -8.10
CA ARG A 279 0.21 21.12 -6.65
C ARG A 279 -0.50 19.91 -6.02
N SER A 280 0.08 18.73 -6.22
CA SER A 280 -0.47 17.49 -5.64
C SER A 280 0.22 17.15 -4.34
N TRP A 281 1.54 17.30 -4.32
CA TRP A 281 2.36 17.15 -3.13
C TRP A 281 3.57 18.08 -3.22
N ASP A 282 3.96 18.70 -2.10
CA ASP A 282 5.21 19.46 -2.00
C ASP A 282 5.85 19.31 -0.61
N PRO A 283 7.17 19.58 -0.46
CA PRO A 283 7.86 19.38 0.82
C PRO A 283 7.42 20.28 1.97
N ILE A 284 6.72 21.38 1.69
CA ILE A 284 6.34 22.39 2.68
C ILE A 284 4.93 22.09 3.20
N ASN A 285 3.98 21.83 2.31
CA ASN A 285 2.57 21.64 2.63
C ASN A 285 2.13 20.17 2.63
N GLY A 286 3.01 19.25 2.27
CA GLY A 286 2.68 17.83 2.10
C GLY A 286 1.67 17.62 0.96
N CYS A 287 0.72 16.71 1.16
CA CYS A 287 -0.30 16.41 0.16
C CYS A 287 -1.37 17.52 0.07
N THR A 288 -1.27 18.36 -0.94
CA THR A 288 -2.23 19.44 -1.22
C THR A 288 -3.41 18.97 -2.07
N ALA A 289 -3.28 17.86 -2.82
CA ALA A 289 -4.40 17.20 -3.51
C ALA A 289 -5.31 16.38 -2.60
N CYS A 290 -4.88 16.08 -1.37
CA CYS A 290 -5.61 15.22 -0.47
C CYS A 290 -6.88 15.92 0.06
N PRO A 291 -8.03 15.23 0.15
CA PRO A 291 -9.22 15.79 0.76
C PRO A 291 -8.93 16.29 2.18
N ARG A 292 -9.35 17.52 2.50
CA ARG A 292 -9.18 18.14 3.83
C ARG A 292 -10.48 18.18 4.61
N ASP A 293 -11.60 18.34 3.91
CA ASP A 293 -12.91 18.38 4.55
C ASP A 293 -13.40 16.95 4.84
N PRO A 294 -13.97 16.69 6.03
CA PRO A 294 -14.57 15.41 6.32
C PRO A 294 -15.78 15.18 5.41
N LEU A 295 -15.84 14.01 4.78
CA LEU A 295 -16.99 13.48 4.10
C LEU A 295 -18.03 13.04 5.13
N ASP A 296 -19.25 13.54 5.02
CA ASP A 296 -20.38 13.02 5.79
C ASP A 296 -20.74 11.63 5.27
N LEU A 297 -20.59 10.63 6.14
CA LEU A 297 -20.92 9.24 5.85
C LEU A 297 -22.30 8.87 6.42
N SER A 298 -23.21 9.83 6.54
CA SER A 298 -24.58 9.60 7.01
C SER A 298 -25.59 9.64 5.84
N PRO A 299 -26.30 8.53 5.54
CA PRO A 299 -26.18 7.21 6.13
C PRO A 299 -24.90 6.47 5.67
N PRO A 300 -24.34 5.54 6.48
CA PRO A 300 -23.11 4.85 6.12
C PRO A 300 -23.27 4.01 4.85
N PRO A 301 -22.34 4.08 3.88
CA PRO A 301 -22.33 3.20 2.71
C PRO A 301 -22.45 1.71 3.05
N LEU A 302 -23.08 0.93 2.17
CA LEU A 302 -23.12 -0.53 2.27
C LEU A 302 -21.79 -1.11 1.75
N ILE A 303 -21.10 -1.89 2.58
CA ILE A 303 -19.77 -2.41 2.27
C ILE A 303 -19.78 -3.93 2.25
N MET A 304 -19.24 -4.53 1.18
CA MET A 304 -18.83 -5.94 1.19
C MET A 304 -17.42 -6.02 1.78
N LEU A 305 -17.27 -6.55 3.00
CA LEU A 305 -15.97 -6.87 3.59
C LEU A 305 -15.61 -8.31 3.23
N ALA A 306 -14.65 -8.48 2.33
CA ALA A 306 -14.14 -9.76 1.88
C ALA A 306 -12.80 -10.08 2.53
N VAL A 307 -12.83 -11.00 3.50
CA VAL A 307 -11.67 -11.49 4.25
C VAL A 307 -11.14 -12.77 3.60
N PHE A 308 -9.84 -12.83 3.31
CA PHE A 308 -9.21 -13.99 2.67
C PHE A 308 -8.09 -14.55 3.55
N VAL A 309 -8.11 -15.87 3.79
CA VAL A 309 -7.02 -16.64 4.44
C VAL A 309 -6.46 -17.63 3.41
N PRO A 310 -5.64 -17.18 2.44
CA PRO A 310 -5.14 -18.03 1.36
C PRO A 310 -3.87 -18.82 1.72
N TRP A 311 -3.22 -18.50 2.85
CA TRP A 311 -1.98 -19.14 3.31
C TRP A 311 -2.06 -19.47 4.80
N ASN A 312 -1.15 -20.34 5.27
CA ASN A 312 -0.95 -20.52 6.71
C ASN A 312 -0.33 -19.24 7.26
N THR A 313 -1.15 -18.39 7.89
CA THR A 313 -0.70 -17.13 8.48
C THR A 313 -0.55 -17.24 10.01
N PRO A 314 0.57 -16.83 10.61
CA PRO A 314 0.70 -16.76 12.06
C PRO A 314 -0.18 -15.66 12.65
N PHE A 315 -0.54 -15.76 13.94
CA PHE A 315 -1.31 -14.73 14.67
C PHE A 315 -2.71 -14.45 14.08
N LEU A 316 -3.36 -15.47 13.50
CA LEU A 316 -4.67 -15.33 12.87
C LEU A 316 -5.79 -14.96 13.85
N VAL A 317 -5.66 -15.33 15.13
CA VAL A 317 -6.61 -14.91 16.18
C VAL A 317 -6.59 -13.39 16.34
N GLU A 318 -5.41 -12.79 16.45
CA GLU A 318 -5.23 -11.34 16.56
C GLU A 318 -5.67 -10.60 15.29
N PHE A 319 -5.50 -11.23 14.12
CA PHE A 319 -6.05 -10.71 12.87
C PHE A 319 -7.58 -10.59 12.96
N PHE A 320 -8.29 -11.64 13.36
CA PHE A 320 -9.75 -11.60 13.48
C PHE A 320 -10.24 -10.66 14.59
N ASP A 321 -9.51 -10.53 15.70
CA ASP A 321 -9.79 -9.52 16.72
C ASP A 321 -9.74 -8.10 16.12
N LYS A 322 -8.76 -7.81 15.26
CA LYS A 322 -8.67 -6.52 14.56
C LYS A 322 -9.85 -6.31 13.60
N ILE A 323 -10.25 -7.34 12.84
CA ILE A 323 -11.45 -7.28 11.98
C ILE A 323 -12.71 -7.00 12.80
N LYS A 324 -12.87 -7.65 13.95
CA LYS A 324 -13.99 -7.43 14.88
C LYS A 324 -13.99 -6.00 15.40
N ASN A 325 -12.83 -5.46 15.74
CA ASN A 325 -12.66 -4.12 16.31
C ASN A 325 -12.75 -2.96 15.31
N LEU A 326 -12.85 -3.21 14.00
CA LEU A 326 -13.13 -2.15 13.02
C LEU A 326 -14.40 -1.38 13.42
N THR A 327 -14.30 -0.05 13.54
CA THR A 327 -15.34 0.82 14.12
C THR A 327 -16.54 1.05 13.19
N TYR A 328 -16.47 0.58 11.94
CA TYR A 328 -17.55 0.77 10.97
C TYR A 328 -18.82 -0.02 11.37
N PRO A 329 -20.03 0.54 11.19
CA PRO A 329 -21.26 -0.12 11.62
C PRO A 329 -21.43 -1.51 11.01
N LYS A 330 -21.36 -2.57 11.84
CA LYS A 330 -21.41 -3.97 11.39
C LYS A 330 -22.69 -4.30 10.62
N ASN A 331 -23.83 -3.70 10.99
CA ASN A 331 -25.10 -3.81 10.26
C ASN A 331 -25.12 -3.14 8.87
N ARG A 332 -24.05 -2.44 8.48
CA ARG A 332 -23.80 -1.88 7.15
C ARG A 332 -22.69 -2.63 6.41
N ILE A 333 -22.25 -3.78 6.94
CA ILE A 333 -21.24 -4.64 6.35
C ILE A 333 -21.87 -5.99 6.01
N MET A 334 -21.66 -6.45 4.77
CA MET A 334 -21.83 -7.84 4.40
C MET A 334 -20.48 -8.53 4.46
N LEU A 335 -20.38 -9.57 5.27
CA LEU A 335 -19.14 -10.29 5.52
C LEU A 335 -18.99 -11.46 4.52
N PHE A 336 -17.86 -11.53 3.85
CA PHE A 336 -17.45 -12.68 3.06
C PHE A 336 -16.13 -13.19 3.62
N VAL A 337 -16.06 -14.45 4.04
CA VAL A 337 -14.83 -15.06 4.56
C VAL A 337 -14.46 -16.26 3.71
N TYR A 338 -13.23 -16.26 3.21
CA TYR A 338 -12.65 -17.39 2.49
C TYR A 338 -11.47 -17.94 3.29
N ASN A 339 -11.52 -19.22 3.60
CA ASN A 339 -10.39 -19.96 4.16
C ASN A 339 -9.95 -21.06 3.18
N LYS A 340 -8.66 -21.06 2.82
CA LYS A 340 -8.05 -22.15 2.05
C LYS A 340 -7.41 -23.20 2.94
N MET A 341 -7.06 -22.85 4.17
CA MET A 341 -6.12 -23.60 4.99
C MET A 341 -6.83 -24.38 6.08
N GLU A 342 -6.78 -25.72 6.01
CA GLU A 342 -7.38 -26.61 7.01
C GLU A 342 -6.90 -26.31 8.44
N TYR A 343 -5.61 -25.99 8.60
CA TYR A 343 -5.02 -25.60 9.89
C TYR A 343 -5.77 -24.43 10.57
N HIS A 344 -6.39 -23.55 9.79
CA HIS A 344 -7.08 -22.37 10.27
C HIS A 344 -8.60 -22.53 10.41
N ASP A 345 -9.17 -23.71 10.11
CA ASP A 345 -10.62 -23.91 10.13
C ASP A 345 -11.23 -23.60 11.51
N GLU A 346 -10.63 -24.08 12.60
CA GLU A 346 -11.14 -23.83 13.96
C GLU A 346 -11.17 -22.33 14.31
N VAL A 347 -10.10 -21.60 13.98
CA VAL A 347 -10.01 -20.15 14.25
C VAL A 347 -11.04 -19.38 13.43
N VAL A 348 -11.23 -19.74 12.17
CA VAL A 348 -12.19 -19.11 11.26
C VAL A 348 -13.62 -19.41 11.69
N ASP A 349 -13.93 -20.67 12.02
CA ASP A 349 -15.26 -21.09 12.45
C ASP A 349 -15.66 -20.40 13.76
N ASN A 350 -14.75 -20.34 14.75
CA ASN A 350 -14.98 -19.59 15.99
C ASN A 350 -15.27 -18.10 15.72
N PHE A 351 -14.53 -17.45 14.82
CA PHE A 351 -14.81 -16.06 14.44
C PHE A 351 -16.21 -15.89 13.83
N ILE A 352 -16.61 -16.80 12.93
CA ILE A 352 -17.94 -16.78 12.31
C ILE A 352 -19.03 -16.98 13.37
N GLU A 353 -18.90 -17.99 14.22
CA GLU A 353 -19.86 -18.29 15.28
C GLU A 353 -20.06 -17.11 16.25
N GLU A 354 -18.98 -16.44 16.65
CA GLU A 354 -19.04 -15.32 17.58
C GLU A 354 -19.53 -14.01 16.96
N SER A 355 -19.16 -13.75 15.69
CA SER A 355 -19.24 -12.40 15.13
C SER A 355 -20.27 -12.26 14.00
N ALA A 356 -20.59 -13.33 13.27
CA ALA A 356 -21.39 -13.23 12.04
C ALA A 356 -22.79 -12.63 12.24
N GLY A 357 -23.40 -12.84 13.41
CA GLY A 357 -24.73 -12.29 13.76
C GLY A 357 -24.78 -10.77 13.90
N GLN A 358 -23.63 -10.09 14.01
CA GLN A 358 -23.55 -8.63 14.10
C GLN A 358 -23.52 -7.97 12.71
N TYR A 359 -23.18 -8.73 11.67
CA TYR A 359 -23.08 -8.27 10.29
C TYR A 359 -24.44 -8.32 9.59
N LEU A 360 -24.64 -7.51 8.54
CA LEU A 360 -25.88 -7.50 7.76
C LEU A 360 -26.20 -8.87 7.15
N SER A 361 -25.15 -9.56 6.68
CA SER A 361 -25.20 -10.94 6.19
C SER A 361 -23.78 -11.49 6.20
N HIS A 362 -23.62 -12.81 6.20
CA HIS A 362 -22.32 -13.44 6.05
C HIS A 362 -22.35 -14.55 4.99
N LYS A 363 -21.20 -14.83 4.38
CA LYS A 363 -20.94 -16.02 3.57
C LYS A 363 -19.53 -16.53 3.86
N GLN A 364 -19.41 -17.83 4.07
CA GLN A 364 -18.13 -18.50 4.27
C GLN A 364 -17.85 -19.45 3.09
N ILE A 365 -16.59 -19.55 2.71
CA ILE A 365 -16.03 -20.65 1.92
C ILE A 365 -14.96 -21.29 2.80
N ALA A 366 -15.14 -22.55 3.15
CA ALA A 366 -14.24 -23.28 4.04
C ALA A 366 -13.14 -24.00 3.25
N SER A 367 -12.09 -24.44 3.95
CA SER A 367 -10.94 -25.14 3.33
C SER A 367 -11.39 -26.37 2.52
N LYS A 368 -12.36 -27.14 3.07
CA LYS A 368 -12.95 -28.34 2.49
C LYS A 368 -13.69 -28.13 1.18
N ASP A 369 -14.10 -26.90 0.87
CA ASP A 369 -14.76 -26.57 -0.40
C ASP A 369 -13.77 -26.58 -1.57
N ASN A 370 -12.46 -26.56 -1.29
CA ASN A 370 -11.35 -26.63 -2.26
C ASN A 370 -11.50 -25.65 -3.43
N THR A 371 -12.04 -24.46 -3.14
CA THR A 371 -12.24 -23.40 -4.13
C THR A 371 -10.92 -22.67 -4.36
N PRO A 372 -10.45 -22.51 -5.61
CA PRO A 372 -9.27 -21.71 -5.87
C PRO A 372 -9.47 -20.25 -5.46
N GLU A 373 -8.44 -19.60 -4.91
CA GLU A 373 -8.52 -18.22 -4.41
C GLU A 373 -9.06 -17.24 -5.45
N SER A 374 -8.61 -17.34 -6.70
CA SER A 374 -9.09 -16.52 -7.82
C SER A 374 -10.61 -16.62 -8.04
N HIS A 375 -11.18 -17.81 -7.84
CA HIS A 375 -12.61 -18.04 -7.95
C HIS A 375 -13.36 -17.46 -6.74
N ALA A 376 -12.80 -17.58 -5.53
CA ALA A 376 -13.36 -16.98 -4.33
C ALA A 376 -13.39 -15.44 -4.40
N ARG A 377 -12.29 -14.81 -4.86
CA ARG A 377 -12.23 -13.35 -5.08
C ARG A 377 -13.26 -12.90 -6.12
N ASN A 378 -13.37 -13.59 -7.26
CA ASN A 378 -14.39 -13.31 -8.26
C ASN A 378 -15.82 -13.50 -7.74
N LEU A 379 -16.07 -14.50 -6.90
CA LEU A 379 -17.37 -14.72 -6.28
C LEU A 379 -17.74 -13.58 -5.33
N ALA A 380 -16.78 -13.10 -4.53
CA ALA A 380 -17.00 -11.96 -3.64
C ALA A 380 -17.38 -10.69 -4.42
N VAL A 381 -16.69 -10.42 -5.55
CA VAL A 381 -17.04 -9.33 -6.49
C VAL A 381 -18.44 -9.53 -7.07
N GLN A 382 -18.77 -10.73 -7.53
CA GLN A 382 -20.09 -11.02 -8.08
C GLN A 382 -21.22 -10.81 -7.06
N LEU A 383 -21.01 -11.25 -5.82
CA LEU A 383 -21.97 -11.03 -4.73
C LEU A 383 -22.13 -9.55 -4.44
N CYS A 384 -21.04 -8.79 -4.45
CA CYS A 384 -21.04 -7.35 -4.27
C CYS A 384 -21.92 -6.65 -5.33
N LEU A 385 -21.77 -7.04 -6.60
CA LEU A 385 -22.59 -6.54 -7.72
C LEU A 385 -24.07 -6.90 -7.58
N VAL A 386 -24.38 -8.16 -7.26
CA VAL A 386 -25.78 -8.64 -7.13
C VAL A 386 -26.48 -7.94 -5.97
N LYS A 387 -25.77 -7.70 -4.87
CA LYS A 387 -26.29 -7.04 -3.67
C LYS A 387 -26.25 -5.51 -3.74
N LYS A 388 -25.68 -4.93 -4.80
CA LYS A 388 -25.56 -3.48 -5.01
C LYS A 388 -24.86 -2.79 -3.83
N CYS A 389 -23.68 -3.27 -3.46
CA CYS A 389 -22.90 -2.61 -2.42
C CYS A 389 -22.25 -1.34 -2.99
N ASP A 390 -22.10 -0.33 -2.14
CA ASP A 390 -21.46 0.93 -2.50
C ASP A 390 -19.93 0.77 -2.58
N TYR A 391 -19.37 -0.11 -1.75
CA TYR A 391 -17.93 -0.42 -1.75
C TYR A 391 -17.65 -1.92 -1.56
N PHE A 392 -16.51 -2.34 -2.11
CA PHE A 392 -15.89 -3.65 -1.92
C PHE A 392 -14.56 -3.48 -1.19
N PHE A 393 -14.44 -4.04 0.01
CA PHE A 393 -13.26 -3.94 0.86
C PHE A 393 -12.63 -5.31 1.04
N THR A 394 -11.42 -5.48 0.53
CA THR A 394 -10.64 -6.73 0.67
C THR A 394 -9.67 -6.60 1.83
N VAL A 395 -9.56 -7.64 2.65
CA VAL A 395 -8.53 -7.78 3.68
C VAL A 395 -8.01 -9.22 3.70
N ASP A 396 -6.75 -9.42 3.32
CA ASP A 396 -6.07 -10.71 3.38
C ASP A 396 -5.49 -10.92 4.79
N SER A 397 -5.32 -12.19 5.20
CA SER A 397 -4.85 -12.57 6.54
C SER A 397 -3.49 -11.97 6.92
N LEU A 398 -2.67 -11.59 5.94
CA LEU A 398 -1.39 -10.91 6.17
C LEU A 398 -1.55 -9.45 6.63
N ALA A 399 -2.70 -8.81 6.35
CA ALA A 399 -2.94 -7.39 6.59
C ALA A 399 -3.51 -7.13 7.99
N HIS A 400 -2.61 -6.91 8.95
CA HIS A 400 -2.96 -6.62 10.34
C HIS A 400 -3.34 -5.14 10.50
N LEU A 401 -4.64 -4.86 10.54
CA LEU A 401 -5.18 -3.50 10.69
C LEU A 401 -5.15 -3.05 12.17
N ASP A 402 -4.05 -2.42 12.58
CA ASP A 402 -3.91 -1.93 13.97
C ASP A 402 -4.80 -0.70 14.24
N ASN A 403 -5.16 0.05 13.19
CA ASN A 403 -6.05 1.20 13.29
C ASN A 403 -7.52 0.76 13.06
N PRO A 404 -8.38 0.83 14.09
CA PRO A 404 -9.76 0.37 13.98
C PRO A 404 -10.63 1.27 13.08
N ASP A 405 -10.18 2.51 12.79
CA ASP A 405 -10.87 3.47 11.90
C ASP A 405 -10.44 3.37 10.43
N THR A 406 -9.68 2.33 10.06
CA THR A 406 -9.13 2.13 8.70
C THR A 406 -10.19 2.31 7.61
N MET A 407 -11.36 1.70 7.76
CA MET A 407 -12.41 1.73 6.73
C MET A 407 -12.94 3.16 6.50
N GLN A 408 -13.16 3.91 7.58
CA GLN A 408 -13.59 5.30 7.53
C GLN A 408 -12.54 6.17 6.87
N ASN A 409 -11.27 6.04 7.28
CA ASN A 409 -10.17 6.82 6.73
C ASN A 409 -9.98 6.59 5.22
N LEU A 410 -10.16 5.35 4.74
CA LEU A 410 -10.14 5.05 3.31
C LEU A 410 -11.33 5.65 2.55
N LEU A 411 -12.53 5.68 3.14
CA LEU A 411 -13.69 6.39 2.56
C LEU A 411 -13.42 7.90 2.47
N GLN A 412 -12.77 8.48 3.47
CA GLN A 412 -12.36 9.89 3.48
C GLN A 412 -11.34 10.24 2.37
N ALA A 413 -10.64 9.26 1.79
CA ALA A 413 -9.73 9.48 0.66
C ALA A 413 -10.47 9.86 -0.65
N ARG A 414 -11.77 9.55 -0.77
CA ARG A 414 -12.63 9.87 -1.93
C ARG A 414 -12.01 9.39 -3.26
N LYS A 415 -11.50 8.15 -3.26
CA LYS A 415 -10.92 7.51 -4.44
C LYS A 415 -11.77 6.34 -4.88
N ARG A 416 -11.74 6.05 -6.19
CA ARG A 416 -12.40 4.89 -6.78
C ARG A 416 -11.73 3.56 -6.38
N PHE A 417 -10.42 3.60 -6.13
CA PHE A 417 -9.64 2.52 -5.55
C PHE A 417 -8.60 3.13 -4.61
N VAL A 418 -8.53 2.64 -3.37
CA VAL A 418 -7.52 3.06 -2.39
C VAL A 418 -7.16 1.93 -1.44
N ALA A 419 -5.88 1.86 -1.06
CA ALA A 419 -5.37 0.95 -0.04
C ALA A 419 -4.72 1.71 1.11
N PRO A 420 -4.81 1.21 2.34
CA PRO A 420 -3.94 1.67 3.41
C PRO A 420 -2.52 1.17 3.13
N MET A 421 -1.52 2.00 3.39
CA MET A 421 -0.13 1.55 3.35
C MET A 421 0.14 0.62 4.53
N LEU A 422 0.54 -0.61 4.24
CA LEU A 422 0.93 -1.61 5.23
C LEU A 422 2.35 -2.06 4.92
N VAL A 423 3.21 -2.08 5.94
CA VAL A 423 4.64 -2.39 5.82
C VAL A 423 4.95 -3.58 6.74
N ARG A 424 5.83 -4.49 6.30
CA ARG A 424 6.41 -5.51 7.19
C ARG A 424 7.33 -4.79 8.20
N PRO A 425 7.09 -4.86 9.52
CA PRO A 425 7.85 -4.09 10.50
C PRO A 425 9.37 -4.30 10.34
N ASN A 426 10.15 -3.22 10.43
CA ASN A 426 11.61 -3.21 10.28
C ASN A 426 12.15 -3.73 8.92
N LYS A 427 11.30 -3.86 7.90
CA LYS A 427 11.68 -4.27 6.54
C LYS A 427 11.21 -3.21 5.52
N ALA A 428 11.73 -3.29 4.30
CA ALA A 428 11.30 -2.42 3.20
C ALA A 428 10.07 -2.94 2.42
N TRP A 429 9.56 -4.13 2.77
CA TRP A 429 8.44 -4.76 2.07
C TRP A 429 7.11 -4.15 2.49
N SER A 430 6.29 -3.77 1.51
CA SER A 430 4.97 -3.19 1.73
C SER A 430 3.93 -3.80 0.78
N ASN A 431 2.67 -3.44 0.96
CA ASN A 431 1.56 -3.94 0.13
C ASN A 431 1.41 -3.24 -1.23
N PHE A 432 2.40 -2.46 -1.68
CA PHE A 432 2.38 -1.77 -2.96
C PHE A 432 3.74 -1.78 -3.66
N TRP A 433 3.74 -1.57 -4.98
CA TRP A 433 4.96 -1.31 -5.75
C TRP A 433 4.91 0.09 -6.31
N GLY A 434 6.03 0.81 -6.24
CA GLY A 434 6.14 2.17 -6.78
C GLY A 434 6.33 2.21 -8.30
N ASP A 435 6.89 1.16 -8.90
CA ASP A 435 7.15 1.08 -10.34
C ASP A 435 7.06 -0.36 -10.86
N LEU A 436 7.10 -0.53 -12.18
CA LEU A 436 7.14 -1.82 -12.86
C LEU A 436 8.36 -1.96 -13.76
N SER A 437 8.91 -3.18 -13.81
CA SER A 437 9.86 -3.56 -14.86
C SER A 437 9.16 -3.56 -16.23
N PRO A 438 9.91 -3.56 -17.35
CA PRO A 438 9.31 -3.66 -18.68
C PRO A 438 8.46 -4.93 -18.89
N GLN A 439 8.66 -5.97 -18.08
CA GLN A 439 7.87 -7.22 -18.09
C GLN A 439 6.61 -7.15 -17.20
N GLY A 440 6.37 -6.03 -16.52
CA GLY A 440 5.21 -5.84 -15.63
C GLY A 440 5.37 -6.44 -14.24
N TYR A 441 6.60 -6.75 -13.81
CA TYR A 441 6.93 -7.21 -12.45
C TYR A 441 7.45 -6.06 -11.59
N TYR A 442 7.74 -6.34 -10.32
CA TYR A 442 8.25 -5.37 -9.36
C TYR A 442 9.46 -4.58 -9.90
N ALA A 443 9.37 -3.26 -9.79
CA ALA A 443 10.50 -2.34 -9.78
C ALA A 443 10.33 -1.33 -8.65
N ARG A 444 11.46 -0.81 -8.14
CA ARG A 444 11.47 0.20 -7.09
C ARG A 444 11.40 1.59 -7.71
N SER A 445 10.41 2.40 -7.33
CA SER A 445 10.36 3.83 -7.69
C SER A 445 11.38 4.64 -6.89
N LEU A 446 11.67 5.85 -7.38
CA LEU A 446 12.63 6.78 -6.75
C LEU A 446 12.23 7.19 -5.32
N ASP A 447 10.93 7.27 -5.03
CA ASP A 447 10.34 7.75 -3.78
C ASP A 447 9.85 6.63 -2.85
N TYR A 448 9.99 5.36 -3.25
CA TYR A 448 9.41 4.23 -2.53
C TYR A 448 9.82 4.19 -1.06
N MET A 449 11.11 4.38 -0.76
CA MET A 449 11.60 4.33 0.63
C MET A 449 11.10 5.51 1.45
N GLU A 450 11.00 6.70 0.86
CA GLU A 450 10.49 7.88 1.56
C GLU A 450 8.99 7.75 1.89
N ILE A 451 8.22 7.07 1.04
CA ILE A 451 6.81 6.74 1.28
C ILE A 451 6.70 5.67 2.39
N VAL A 452 7.44 4.57 2.26
CA VAL A 452 7.43 3.44 3.23
C VAL A 452 7.89 3.88 4.62
N ASN A 453 8.88 4.75 4.70
CA ASN A 453 9.39 5.30 5.97
C ASN A 453 8.52 6.44 6.53
N ASN A 454 7.40 6.77 5.87
CA ASN A 454 6.54 7.90 6.22
C ASN A 454 7.24 9.27 6.23
N GLU A 455 8.36 9.41 5.51
CA GLU A 455 9.04 10.70 5.27
C GLU A 455 8.22 11.58 4.33
N ARG A 456 7.49 10.95 3.39
CA ARG A 456 6.48 11.58 2.54
C ARG A 456 5.13 10.93 2.79
N ARG A 457 4.21 11.67 3.41
CA ARG A 457 2.81 11.25 3.62
C ARG A 457 1.86 11.89 2.60
N GLY A 458 0.91 11.11 2.10
CA GLY A 458 -0.04 11.53 1.07
C GLY A 458 -0.88 10.40 0.48
N LEU A 459 -1.47 10.68 -0.68
CA LEU A 459 -2.20 9.71 -1.51
C LEU A 459 -1.42 9.50 -2.81
N TRP A 460 -0.93 8.28 -3.02
CA TRP A 460 0.03 7.97 -4.07
C TRP A 460 -0.61 7.07 -5.12
N ASN A 461 -0.70 7.54 -6.37
CA ASN A 461 -1.09 6.70 -7.50
C ASN A 461 0.08 5.78 -7.86
N VAL A 462 -0.14 4.48 -7.72
CA VAL A 462 0.89 3.43 -7.85
C VAL A 462 0.44 2.33 -8.82
N PRO A 463 1.37 1.63 -9.48
CA PRO A 463 1.02 0.60 -10.46
C PRO A 463 0.53 -0.72 -9.87
N TYR A 464 0.72 -0.98 -8.58
CA TYR A 464 0.38 -2.25 -7.95
C TYR A 464 0.04 -2.07 -6.47
N VAL A 465 -1.01 -2.76 -6.03
CA VAL A 465 -1.48 -2.85 -4.65
C VAL A 465 -1.95 -4.28 -4.37
N SER A 466 -1.78 -4.76 -3.14
CA SER A 466 -2.15 -6.10 -2.67
C SER A 466 -2.68 -6.08 -1.24
N SER A 467 -3.12 -7.24 -0.75
CA SER A 467 -3.47 -7.53 0.66
C SER A 467 -4.63 -6.76 1.31
N CYS A 468 -4.77 -5.46 1.10
CA CYS A 468 -5.86 -4.66 1.69
C CYS A 468 -6.20 -3.48 0.79
N TYR A 469 -7.45 -3.36 0.37
CA TYR A 469 -7.90 -2.27 -0.52
C TYR A 469 -9.42 -2.11 -0.54
N LEU A 470 -9.86 -0.88 -0.75
CA LEU A 470 -11.25 -0.45 -0.88
C LEU A 470 -11.54 0.01 -2.31
N ILE A 471 -12.60 -0.52 -2.90
CA ILE A 471 -13.02 -0.26 -4.29
C ILE A 471 -14.45 0.29 -4.29
N HIS A 472 -14.65 1.43 -4.96
CA HIS A 472 -15.96 2.06 -5.15
C HIS A 472 -16.79 1.33 -6.21
N GLN A 473 -18.12 1.33 -6.06
CA GLN A 473 -19.07 0.66 -6.96
C GLN A 473 -18.87 0.91 -8.45
N GLU A 474 -18.44 2.10 -8.85
CA GLU A 474 -18.15 2.45 -10.26
C GLU A 474 -17.08 1.56 -10.91
N VAL A 475 -16.16 1.01 -10.11
CA VAL A 475 -15.07 0.14 -10.56
C VAL A 475 -15.41 -1.33 -10.45
N ILE A 476 -16.33 -1.72 -9.56
CA ILE A 476 -16.64 -3.13 -9.27
C ILE A 476 -17.06 -3.90 -10.54
N SER A 477 -17.79 -3.24 -11.45
CA SER A 477 -18.19 -3.85 -12.73
C SER A 477 -16.99 -4.13 -13.66
N LYS A 478 -15.94 -3.32 -13.60
CA LYS A 478 -14.72 -3.43 -14.42
C LYS A 478 -13.81 -4.57 -13.96
N ILE A 479 -13.87 -4.93 -12.67
CA ILE A 479 -13.04 -6.00 -12.09
C ILE A 479 -13.73 -7.38 -12.07
N LYS A 480 -14.85 -7.53 -12.76
CA LYS A 480 -15.52 -8.83 -12.89
C LYS A 480 -14.63 -9.80 -13.67
N GLY A 481 -14.16 -10.87 -13.01
CA GLY A 481 -13.24 -11.82 -13.63
C GLY A 481 -11.78 -11.37 -13.63
N ALA A 482 -11.43 -10.31 -12.91
CA ALA A 482 -10.09 -9.72 -12.97
C ALA A 482 -9.00 -10.51 -12.24
N PHE A 483 -9.35 -11.59 -11.52
CA PHE A 483 -8.42 -12.37 -10.69
C PHE A 483 -7.90 -13.66 -11.35
N THR A 484 -8.18 -13.89 -12.64
CA THR A 484 -7.92 -15.18 -13.33
C THR A 484 -6.99 -15.10 -14.53
N GLN A 485 -6.20 -14.03 -14.70
CA GLN A 485 -5.22 -13.99 -15.80
C GLN A 485 -4.15 -15.06 -15.61
N GLU A 486 -3.86 -15.81 -16.68
CA GLU A 486 -2.81 -16.83 -16.66
C GLU A 486 -1.43 -16.19 -16.42
N ASN A 487 -0.56 -16.91 -15.69
CA ASN A 487 0.81 -16.51 -15.32
C ASN A 487 0.94 -15.36 -14.30
N TYR A 488 -0.17 -14.82 -13.80
CA TYR A 488 -0.19 -13.86 -12.70
C TYR A 488 -0.85 -14.47 -11.46
N ASP A 489 -0.37 -14.11 -10.28
CA ASP A 489 -1.15 -14.30 -9.07
C ASP A 489 -2.41 -13.39 -9.10
N PRO A 490 -3.41 -13.65 -8.24
CA PRO A 490 -4.66 -12.90 -8.25
C PRO A 490 -4.51 -11.38 -8.13
N ASP A 491 -3.55 -10.89 -7.33
CA ASP A 491 -3.34 -9.45 -7.10
C ASP A 491 -2.64 -8.80 -8.30
N MET A 492 -1.62 -9.46 -8.88
CA MET A 492 -1.01 -8.99 -10.14
C MET A 492 -2.03 -8.96 -11.29
N SER A 493 -2.91 -9.96 -11.37
CA SER A 493 -3.99 -10.04 -12.35
C SER A 493 -4.98 -8.86 -12.18
N LEU A 494 -5.40 -8.57 -10.95
CA LEU A 494 -6.26 -7.43 -10.64
C LEU A 494 -5.58 -6.10 -11.02
N ALA A 495 -4.35 -5.89 -10.55
CA ALA A 495 -3.60 -4.66 -10.79
C ALA A 495 -3.42 -4.40 -12.29
N LYS A 496 -3.10 -5.45 -13.07
CA LYS A 496 -3.02 -5.35 -14.52
C LYS A 496 -4.36 -4.99 -15.15
N ASN A 497 -5.46 -5.65 -14.77
CA ASN A 497 -6.79 -5.34 -15.27
C ASN A 497 -7.22 -3.90 -14.98
N LEU A 498 -6.92 -3.38 -13.78
CA LEU A 498 -7.20 -1.99 -13.41
C LEU A 498 -6.41 -1.00 -14.27
N ARG A 499 -5.10 -1.25 -14.49
CA ARG A 499 -4.27 -0.43 -15.38
C ARG A 499 -4.78 -0.44 -16.82
N ASP A 500 -5.11 -1.62 -17.35
CA ASP A 500 -5.65 -1.77 -18.70
C ASP A 500 -7.01 -1.04 -18.85
N SER A 501 -7.77 -0.92 -17.76
CA SER A 501 -9.07 -0.23 -17.70
C SER A 501 -8.97 1.26 -17.35
N GLY A 502 -7.75 1.80 -17.19
CA GLY A 502 -7.51 3.20 -16.85
C GLY A 502 -7.97 3.61 -15.44
N VAL A 503 -8.07 2.65 -14.51
CA VAL A 503 -8.39 2.90 -13.10
C VAL A 503 -7.10 3.06 -12.31
N PHE A 504 -6.98 4.15 -11.55
CA PHE A 504 -5.83 4.44 -10.72
C PHE A 504 -5.92 3.68 -9.40
N MET A 505 -4.80 3.09 -8.98
CA MET A 505 -4.68 2.48 -7.66
C MET A 505 -3.97 3.46 -6.74
N PHE A 506 -4.65 3.92 -5.68
CA PHE A 506 -4.04 4.79 -4.69
C PHE A 506 -3.58 4.02 -3.45
N VAL A 507 -2.45 4.42 -2.88
CA VAL A 507 -2.02 4.04 -1.53
C VAL A 507 -2.06 5.26 -0.63
N ASP A 508 -2.63 5.09 0.55
CA ASP A 508 -2.78 6.10 1.57
C ASP A 508 -1.85 5.81 2.75
N ASN A 509 -0.92 6.71 3.02
CA ASN A 509 -0.06 6.69 4.21
C ASN A 509 -0.21 7.95 5.06
N ARG A 510 -1.34 8.66 4.95
CA ARG A 510 -1.63 9.83 5.78
C ARG A 510 -1.82 9.45 7.25
N GLU A 511 -2.35 8.26 7.50
CA GLU A 511 -2.51 7.66 8.82
C GLU A 511 -1.63 6.41 8.94
N ASP A 512 -1.35 6.01 10.19
CA ASP A 512 -0.76 4.71 10.48
C ASP A 512 -1.90 3.68 10.60
N TYR A 513 -2.01 2.81 9.59
CA TYR A 513 -3.12 1.87 9.45
C TYR A 513 -2.88 0.51 10.10
N GLY A 514 -1.61 0.07 10.12
CA GLY A 514 -1.23 -1.26 10.59
C GLY A 514 0.04 -1.74 9.93
N HIS A 515 0.18 -3.07 9.85
CA HIS A 515 1.39 -3.70 9.32
C HIS A 515 1.08 -5.01 8.57
N LEU A 516 2.11 -5.58 7.95
CA LEU A 516 2.05 -6.88 7.30
C LEU A 516 2.75 -7.95 8.12
N ILE A 517 2.12 -9.12 8.21
CA ILE A 517 2.71 -10.36 8.72
C ILE A 517 3.56 -11.04 7.66
N ASP A 518 4.65 -11.66 8.11
CA ASP A 518 5.49 -12.54 7.32
C ASP A 518 5.05 -14.01 7.52
N ALA A 519 4.46 -14.63 6.51
CA ALA A 519 4.01 -16.03 6.59
C ALA A 519 5.04 -17.02 6.01
N ASP A 520 6.17 -16.54 5.47
CA ASP A 520 7.06 -17.34 4.65
C ASP A 520 7.74 -18.48 5.45
N THR A 521 7.91 -18.29 6.77
CA THR A 521 8.56 -19.25 7.68
C THR A 521 7.61 -19.94 8.65
N PHE A 522 6.28 -19.81 8.46
CA PHE A 522 5.31 -20.37 9.40
C PHE A 522 5.08 -21.88 9.17
N ASP A 523 5.77 -22.69 9.97
CA ASP A 523 5.70 -24.15 9.93
C ASP A 523 4.62 -24.71 10.86
N ILE A 524 3.47 -25.03 10.29
CA ILE A 524 2.32 -25.60 11.01
C ILE A 524 2.53 -27.03 11.52
N THR A 525 3.64 -27.70 11.17
CA THR A 525 3.95 -29.04 11.67
C THR A 525 4.54 -29.01 13.08
N LEU A 526 4.99 -27.84 13.54
CA LEU A 526 5.50 -27.61 14.89
C LEU A 526 4.36 -27.49 15.90
N THR A 527 4.62 -27.91 17.14
CA THR A 527 3.73 -27.64 18.27
C THR A 527 3.82 -26.16 18.63
N ASN A 528 2.67 -25.47 18.71
CA ASN A 528 2.60 -24.03 19.00
C ASN A 528 3.50 -23.19 18.07
N PRO A 529 3.26 -23.21 16.74
CA PRO A 529 4.20 -22.70 15.75
C PRO A 529 4.47 -21.19 15.86
N GLU A 530 3.56 -20.40 16.45
CA GLU A 530 3.81 -18.98 16.69
C GLU A 530 4.92 -18.72 17.71
N LEU A 531 5.27 -19.66 18.59
CA LEU A 531 6.45 -19.52 19.45
C LEU A 531 7.73 -19.31 18.65
N TYR A 532 7.78 -19.82 17.41
CA TYR A 532 8.96 -19.79 16.55
C TYR A 532 9.08 -18.49 15.73
N GLN A 533 8.14 -17.55 15.87
CA GLN A 533 7.97 -16.38 15.00
C GLN A 533 8.60 -15.08 15.54
N ASN A 534 9.44 -15.15 16.58
CA ASN A 534 10.01 -13.95 17.22
C ASN A 534 11.04 -13.19 16.37
N VAL A 535 11.57 -13.81 15.31
CA VAL A 535 12.52 -13.17 14.40
C VAL A 535 11.79 -12.54 13.21
N GLU A 536 10.90 -13.29 12.57
CA GLU A 536 10.21 -12.83 11.37
C GLU A 536 9.03 -11.89 11.66
N ASN A 537 8.34 -12.08 12.79
CA ASN A 537 7.16 -11.34 13.23
C ASN A 537 7.31 -10.86 14.68
N GLN A 538 8.45 -10.23 14.99
CA GLN A 538 8.81 -9.79 16.34
C GLN A 538 7.74 -8.93 17.02
N LEU A 539 7.04 -8.06 16.28
CA LEU A 539 6.01 -7.17 16.83
C LEU A 539 4.83 -7.94 17.42
N ASP A 540 4.22 -8.83 16.64
CA ASP A 540 3.06 -9.64 17.06
C ASP A 540 3.46 -10.71 18.07
N TRP A 541 4.65 -11.30 17.88
CA TRP A 541 5.22 -12.22 18.86
C TRP A 541 5.40 -11.56 20.23
N ALA A 542 5.95 -10.34 20.27
CA ALA A 542 6.14 -9.59 21.50
C ALA A 542 4.81 -9.28 22.18
N LYS A 543 3.81 -8.83 21.42
CA LYS A 543 2.46 -8.54 21.95
C LYS A 543 1.83 -9.78 22.59
N ARG A 544 2.05 -10.98 22.04
CA ARG A 544 1.49 -12.24 22.56
C ARG A 544 2.30 -12.81 23.74
N TYR A 545 3.63 -12.76 23.66
CA TYR A 545 4.50 -13.57 24.51
C TYR A 545 5.36 -12.79 25.50
N ILE A 546 5.59 -11.50 25.32
CA ILE A 546 6.33 -10.68 26.29
C ILE A 546 5.40 -10.20 27.39
N HIS A 547 5.89 -10.26 28.63
CA HIS A 547 5.12 -9.87 29.80
C HIS A 547 4.74 -8.37 29.72
N PRO A 548 3.48 -7.96 30.00
CA PRO A 548 3.05 -6.56 29.89
C PRO A 548 3.91 -5.56 30.70
N ASN A 549 4.42 -6.00 31.86
CA ASN A 549 5.31 -5.19 32.70
C ASN A 549 6.81 -5.32 32.35
N TYR A 550 7.19 -5.97 31.24
CA TYR A 550 8.58 -6.10 30.82
C TYR A 550 9.25 -4.72 30.66
N SER A 551 8.64 -3.84 29.86
CA SER A 551 9.18 -2.50 29.57
C SER A 551 9.30 -1.62 30.82
N GLN A 552 8.49 -1.87 31.85
CA GLN A 552 8.60 -1.15 33.13
C GLN A 552 9.93 -1.41 33.83
N SER A 553 10.54 -2.58 33.61
CA SER A 553 11.85 -2.92 34.18
C SER A 553 13.01 -2.19 33.50
N LEU A 554 12.78 -1.61 32.31
CA LEU A 554 13.79 -0.86 31.55
C LEU A 554 13.75 0.65 31.82
N MET A 555 12.74 1.14 32.56
CA MET A 555 12.65 2.56 32.91
C MET A 555 13.83 3.00 33.78
N GLU A 556 14.21 4.27 33.71
CA GLU A 556 15.41 4.79 34.39
C GLU A 556 15.32 4.62 35.92
N ASP A 557 14.14 4.91 36.49
CA ASP A 557 13.80 4.88 37.91
C ASP A 557 13.26 3.51 38.39
N ALA A 558 13.26 2.49 37.52
CA ALA A 558 12.78 1.15 37.87
C ALA A 558 13.59 0.53 39.01
N VAL A 559 12.93 0.20 40.12
CA VAL A 559 13.52 -0.56 41.22
C VAL A 559 13.38 -2.05 40.94
N ILE A 560 14.49 -2.68 40.57
CA ILE A 560 14.50 -4.11 40.22
C ILE A 560 14.53 -4.95 41.50
N PRO A 561 13.58 -5.90 41.67
CA PRO A 561 13.61 -6.82 42.81
C PRO A 561 14.90 -7.64 42.82
N GLN A 562 15.54 -7.65 43.99
CA GLN A 562 16.79 -8.38 44.24
C GLN A 562 16.59 -9.35 45.42
N PRO A 563 15.96 -10.52 45.23
CA PRO A 563 15.61 -11.43 46.32
C PRO A 563 16.82 -11.97 47.09
N CYS A 564 18.00 -12.03 46.46
CA CYS A 564 19.28 -12.35 47.10
C CYS A 564 20.35 -11.38 46.55
N PRO A 565 21.48 -11.15 47.27
CA PRO A 565 22.55 -10.27 46.79
C PRO A 565 22.99 -10.65 45.36
N ASP A 566 22.99 -9.68 44.45
CA ASP A 566 23.31 -9.84 43.01
C ASP A 566 22.48 -10.90 42.25
N VAL A 567 21.30 -11.24 42.78
CA VAL A 567 20.29 -12.05 42.10
C VAL A 567 19.10 -11.16 41.78
N TYR A 568 18.96 -10.77 40.52
CA TYR A 568 17.90 -9.89 40.03
C TYR A 568 16.72 -10.69 39.52
N TRP A 569 15.52 -10.10 39.56
CA TRP A 569 14.29 -10.81 39.22
C TRP A 569 13.34 -9.95 38.39
N PHE A 570 13.01 -10.41 37.18
CA PHE A 570 12.28 -9.62 36.19
C PHE A 570 11.04 -10.36 35.66
N PRO A 571 9.92 -9.66 35.43
CA PRO A 571 8.87 -10.18 34.54
C PRO A 571 9.36 -10.15 33.09
N ILE A 572 9.26 -11.26 32.35
CA ILE A 572 9.78 -11.30 30.97
C ILE A 572 8.78 -11.86 29.95
N VAL A 573 8.08 -12.96 30.26
CA VAL A 573 7.16 -13.62 29.33
C VAL A 573 5.77 -13.83 29.92
N THR A 574 4.77 -14.01 29.06
CA THR A 574 3.38 -14.26 29.48
C THR A 574 3.19 -15.70 29.98
N PRO A 575 2.15 -15.95 30.80
CA PRO A 575 1.73 -17.31 31.16
C PRO A 575 1.50 -18.22 29.95
N ARG A 576 1.01 -17.64 28.84
CA ARG A 576 0.79 -18.35 27.57
C ARG A 576 2.10 -18.88 26.98
N TYR A 577 3.13 -18.05 26.92
CA TYR A 577 4.47 -18.48 26.48
C TYR A 577 4.96 -19.68 27.30
N CYS A 578 4.85 -19.59 28.63
CA CYS A 578 5.30 -20.65 29.52
C CYS A 578 4.57 -21.98 29.29
N LYS A 579 3.25 -21.93 29.17
CA LYS A 579 2.41 -23.10 28.87
C LYS A 579 2.80 -23.72 27.54
N GLU A 580 2.86 -22.92 26.49
CA GLU A 580 3.14 -23.40 25.13
C GLU A 580 4.56 -23.96 25.00
N LEU A 581 5.54 -23.38 25.70
CA LEU A 581 6.91 -23.91 25.73
C LEU A 581 6.97 -25.27 26.43
N ILE A 582 6.23 -25.45 27.55
CA ILE A 582 6.13 -26.76 28.21
C ILE A 582 5.51 -27.79 27.25
N GLU A 583 4.47 -27.42 26.51
CA GLU A 583 3.82 -28.31 25.53
C GLU A 583 4.78 -28.73 24.41
N VAL A 584 5.63 -27.83 23.91
CA VAL A 584 6.70 -28.17 22.94
C VAL A 584 7.64 -29.22 23.53
N MET A 585 8.12 -29.01 24.76
CA MET A 585 9.06 -29.93 25.41
C MET A 585 8.45 -31.30 25.68
N GLU A 586 7.22 -31.34 26.19
CA GLU A 586 6.53 -32.60 26.48
C GLU A 586 6.11 -33.35 25.21
N THR A 587 5.76 -32.64 24.14
CA THR A 587 5.48 -33.27 22.83
C THR A 587 6.74 -33.87 22.22
N PHE A 588 7.90 -33.21 22.36
CA PHE A 588 9.18 -33.79 21.95
C PHE A 588 9.53 -35.04 22.77
N GLY A 589 9.30 -35.00 24.09
CA GLY A 589 9.29 -36.15 25.00
C GLY A 589 10.63 -36.84 25.26
N LYS A 590 11.70 -36.52 24.51
CA LYS A 590 13.04 -37.14 24.63
C LYS A 590 13.90 -36.44 25.69
N TRP A 591 13.39 -36.38 26.92
CA TRP A 591 14.10 -35.87 28.09
C TRP A 591 15.40 -36.64 28.36
N SER A 592 16.43 -35.95 28.88
CA SER A 592 17.69 -36.57 29.27
C SER A 592 17.50 -37.66 30.33
N SER A 593 18.56 -38.44 30.59
CA SER A 593 18.54 -39.41 31.68
C SER A 593 18.90 -38.82 33.06
N GLY A 594 19.32 -37.55 33.14
CA GLY A 594 19.85 -36.93 34.37
C GLY A 594 21.18 -37.53 34.83
N LYS A 595 21.93 -38.17 33.92
CA LYS A 595 23.25 -38.76 34.18
C LYS A 595 24.35 -37.96 33.50
N ASN A 596 25.58 -38.06 34.00
CA ASN A 596 26.75 -37.36 33.49
C ASN A 596 27.09 -37.66 32.03
N THR A 597 26.57 -38.74 31.44
CA THR A 597 26.78 -39.09 30.03
C THR A 597 25.53 -38.77 29.23
N ASP A 598 25.66 -37.89 28.25
CA ASP A 598 24.57 -37.50 27.36
C ASP A 598 25.04 -37.42 25.91
N GLU A 599 24.72 -38.46 25.14
CA GLU A 599 25.06 -38.58 23.71
C GLU A 599 24.40 -37.51 22.83
N ARG A 600 23.41 -36.77 23.36
CA ARG A 600 22.72 -35.67 22.67
C ARG A 600 23.54 -34.38 22.71
N LEU A 601 24.56 -34.29 23.57
CA LEU A 601 25.45 -33.14 23.71
C LEU A 601 26.75 -33.30 22.90
N ALA A 602 27.25 -32.18 22.38
CA ALA A 602 28.58 -32.12 21.76
C ALA A 602 29.65 -32.40 22.82
N GLY A 603 30.24 -33.60 22.79
CA GLY A 603 31.25 -34.05 23.76
C GLY A 603 30.78 -35.14 24.73
N GLY A 604 29.48 -35.46 24.76
CA GLY A 604 28.95 -36.65 25.44
C GLY A 604 28.95 -36.64 26.97
N TYR A 605 29.39 -35.55 27.63
CA TYR A 605 29.56 -35.51 29.07
C TYR A 605 29.10 -34.17 29.69
N GLU A 606 28.29 -34.27 30.74
CA GLU A 606 27.77 -33.16 31.52
C GLU A 606 28.28 -33.21 32.97
N ASN A 607 28.91 -32.12 33.42
CA ASN A 607 29.52 -32.07 34.75
C ASN A 607 28.49 -32.12 35.88
N VAL A 608 27.31 -31.55 35.65
CA VAL A 608 26.21 -31.46 36.62
C VAL A 608 24.92 -31.79 35.88
N PRO A 609 24.57 -33.08 35.76
CA PRO A 609 23.50 -33.47 34.84
C PRO A 609 22.12 -33.07 35.35
N THR A 610 21.29 -32.58 34.43
CA THR A 610 19.87 -32.31 34.66
C THR A 610 18.99 -33.15 33.75
N ARG A 611 17.70 -33.30 34.11
CA ARG A 611 16.71 -33.93 33.23
C ARG A 611 16.11 -32.88 32.31
N ASP A 612 16.62 -32.80 31.08
CA ASP A 612 16.41 -31.64 30.23
C ASP A 612 16.23 -31.95 28.73
N ILE A 613 15.81 -30.89 28.02
CA ILE A 613 15.74 -30.78 26.58
C ILE A 613 16.36 -29.43 26.17
N HIS A 614 17.33 -29.46 25.27
CA HIS A 614 17.98 -28.28 24.72
C HIS A 614 17.18 -27.66 23.58
N MET A 615 17.26 -26.33 23.42
CA MET A 615 16.54 -25.59 22.38
C MET A 615 16.87 -26.06 20.96
N ASN A 616 18.11 -26.49 20.70
CA ASN A 616 18.50 -27.01 19.38
C ASN A 616 17.80 -28.34 19.02
N GLN A 617 17.43 -29.15 20.03
CA GLN A 617 16.74 -30.43 19.82
C GLN A 617 15.28 -30.25 19.36
N VAL A 618 14.70 -29.07 19.65
CA VAL A 618 13.34 -28.68 19.26
C VAL A 618 13.34 -27.55 18.22
N ALA A 619 14.47 -27.34 17.54
CA ALA A 619 14.66 -26.33 16.50
C ALA A 619 14.38 -24.87 16.93
N MET A 620 14.53 -24.55 18.22
CA MET A 620 14.32 -23.21 18.78
C MET A 620 15.62 -22.45 19.08
N GLU A 621 16.80 -22.97 18.73
CA GLU A 621 18.08 -22.34 19.08
C GLU A 621 18.19 -20.91 18.52
N ARG A 622 17.86 -20.70 17.23
CA ARG A 622 17.87 -19.37 16.61
C ARG A 622 16.93 -18.41 17.30
N GLN A 623 15.70 -18.85 17.57
CA GLN A 623 14.65 -18.06 18.21
C GLN A 623 15.04 -17.71 19.64
N TRP A 624 15.60 -18.66 20.38
CA TRP A 624 16.03 -18.42 21.75
C TRP A 624 17.22 -17.46 21.83
N LEU A 625 18.22 -17.58 20.95
CA LEU A 625 19.33 -16.63 20.89
C LEU A 625 18.85 -15.21 20.53
N ALA A 626 17.88 -15.08 19.63
CA ALA A 626 17.23 -13.80 19.35
C ALA A 626 16.51 -13.26 20.60
N PHE A 627 15.78 -14.11 21.33
CA PHE A 627 15.15 -13.72 22.60
C PHE A 627 16.16 -13.24 23.65
N LEU A 628 17.33 -13.87 23.74
CA LEU A 628 18.42 -13.40 24.61
C LEU A 628 18.90 -12.01 24.20
N GLY A 629 19.14 -11.79 22.90
CA GLY A 629 19.61 -10.51 22.37
C GLY A 629 18.59 -9.37 22.52
N ASP A 630 17.33 -9.64 22.17
CA ASP A 630 16.29 -8.63 22.08
C ASP A 630 15.68 -8.28 23.43
N TYR A 631 15.55 -9.27 24.35
CA TYR A 631 14.81 -9.08 25.59
C TYR A 631 15.63 -9.27 26.87
N VAL A 632 16.60 -10.19 26.89
CA VAL A 632 17.40 -10.46 28.10
C VAL A 632 18.57 -9.48 28.22
N ARG A 633 19.29 -9.20 27.12
CA ARG A 633 20.43 -8.28 27.11
C ARG A 633 20.07 -6.89 27.64
N PRO A 634 18.95 -6.23 27.25
CA PRO A 634 18.59 -4.94 27.82
C PRO A 634 18.37 -4.96 29.35
N LEU A 635 17.78 -6.04 29.88
CA LEU A 635 17.61 -6.21 31.33
C LEU A 635 18.95 -6.45 32.04
N GLN A 636 19.85 -7.20 31.40
CA GLN A 636 21.19 -7.45 31.90
C GLN A 636 21.99 -6.15 31.99
N GLU A 637 22.02 -5.36 30.93
CA GLU A 637 22.75 -4.08 30.86
C GLU A 637 22.24 -3.09 31.92
N LYS A 638 20.94 -3.16 32.26
CA LYS A 638 20.34 -2.34 33.32
C LYS A 638 20.91 -2.62 34.70
N VAL A 639 21.22 -3.88 35.04
CA VAL A 639 21.62 -4.28 36.40
C VAL A 639 23.10 -4.55 36.57
N PHE A 640 23.81 -4.92 35.50
CA PHE A 640 25.27 -5.07 35.52
C PHE A 640 25.92 -3.94 34.72
N ILE A 641 25.87 -2.75 35.30
CA ILE A 641 26.41 -1.53 34.70
C ILE A 641 27.89 -1.73 34.36
N GLY A 642 28.26 -1.46 33.11
CA GLY A 642 29.62 -1.61 32.60
C GLY A 642 29.92 -2.96 31.96
N TYR A 643 29.00 -3.92 32.00
CA TYR A 643 29.09 -5.17 31.23
C TYR A 643 28.29 -5.06 29.94
N PHE A 644 28.94 -5.31 28.79
CA PHE A 644 28.33 -5.25 27.47
C PHE A 644 28.85 -6.38 26.57
N HIS A 645 27.94 -7.09 25.90
CA HIS A 645 28.27 -8.08 24.88
C HIS A 645 27.10 -8.24 23.90
N ASP A 646 27.34 -7.95 22.61
CA ASP A 646 26.35 -8.01 21.55
C ASP A 646 26.93 -8.69 20.29
N PRO A 647 26.34 -9.80 19.80
CA PRO A 647 25.22 -10.55 20.40
C PRO A 647 25.64 -11.37 21.63
N PRO A 648 24.72 -11.60 22.60
CA PRO A 648 25.00 -12.50 23.71
C PRO A 648 25.26 -13.91 23.20
N ARG A 649 26.21 -14.63 23.80
CA ARG A 649 26.57 -16.00 23.39
C ARG A 649 26.03 -16.98 24.41
N SER A 650 25.29 -17.99 23.97
CA SER A 650 24.91 -19.09 24.85
C SER A 650 24.90 -20.42 24.10
N LEU A 651 25.72 -21.36 24.57
CA LEU A 651 25.80 -22.72 24.02
C LEU A 651 24.88 -23.70 24.75
N MET A 652 24.43 -23.35 25.96
CA MET A 652 23.59 -24.20 26.78
C MET A 652 22.29 -23.47 27.12
N ASN A 653 21.26 -23.78 26.34
CA ASN A 653 19.90 -23.27 26.48
C ASN A 653 18.95 -24.46 26.56
N PHE A 654 18.34 -24.70 27.72
CA PHE A 654 17.60 -25.94 27.96
C PHE A 654 16.51 -25.78 29.01
N VAL A 655 15.41 -26.50 28.81
CA VAL A 655 14.33 -26.62 29.80
C VAL A 655 14.64 -27.82 30.69
N VAL A 656 14.62 -27.60 32.00
CA VAL A 656 14.78 -28.64 33.02
C VAL A 656 13.43 -29.02 33.59
N ARG A 657 13.22 -30.32 33.83
CA ARG A 657 12.07 -30.87 34.53
C ARG A 657 12.48 -31.54 35.83
N TYR A 658 11.96 -31.05 36.95
CA TYR A 658 12.13 -31.67 38.26
C TYR A 658 10.85 -32.39 38.70
N ARG A 659 10.99 -33.66 39.09
CA ARG A 659 9.91 -34.50 39.61
C ARG A 659 10.39 -35.38 40.78
N PRO A 660 9.53 -35.65 41.79
CA PRO A 660 9.87 -36.51 42.94
C PRO A 660 10.36 -37.92 42.57
N ASP A 661 9.80 -38.50 41.51
CA ASP A 661 10.07 -39.86 41.02
C ASP A 661 11.18 -39.92 39.97
N GLU A 662 11.77 -38.78 39.61
CA GLU A 662 12.84 -38.66 38.61
C GLU A 662 14.08 -38.01 39.25
N GLN A 663 14.43 -36.80 38.82
CA GLN A 663 15.43 -35.95 39.44
C GLN A 663 14.70 -34.83 40.20
N PRO A 664 14.61 -34.87 41.54
CA PRO A 664 13.83 -33.89 42.31
C PRO A 664 14.63 -32.65 42.73
N SER A 665 15.95 -32.68 42.61
CA SER A 665 16.86 -31.63 43.09
C SER A 665 18.13 -31.57 42.24
N LEU A 666 18.89 -30.49 42.39
CA LEU A 666 20.20 -30.34 41.77
C LEU A 666 21.24 -30.00 42.84
N ARG A 667 22.34 -30.76 42.86
CA ARG A 667 23.42 -30.59 43.85
C ARG A 667 24.07 -29.21 43.75
N PRO A 668 24.73 -28.72 44.81
CA PRO A 668 25.52 -27.49 44.77
C PRO A 668 26.53 -27.45 43.60
N HIS A 669 26.54 -26.37 42.84
CA HIS A 669 27.45 -26.17 41.69
C HIS A 669 27.65 -24.69 41.32
N HIS A 670 28.57 -24.46 40.37
CA HIS A 670 28.69 -23.22 39.61
C HIS A 670 28.28 -23.49 38.17
N ASP A 671 27.77 -22.46 37.50
CA ASP A 671 27.45 -22.52 36.09
C ASP A 671 28.68 -22.15 35.25
N SER A 672 28.78 -22.74 34.07
CA SER A 672 29.79 -22.34 33.10
C SER A 672 29.30 -21.15 32.28
N SER A 673 29.08 -20.02 32.94
CA SER A 673 28.57 -18.78 32.37
C SER A 673 29.19 -17.56 33.06
N THR A 674 29.17 -16.41 32.40
CA THR A 674 29.39 -15.13 33.08
C THR A 674 28.18 -14.82 33.97
N PHE A 675 26.98 -14.93 33.40
CA PHE A 675 25.72 -14.87 34.12
C PHE A 675 24.75 -15.95 33.62
N THR A 676 23.89 -16.41 34.51
CA THR A 676 22.86 -17.39 34.24
C THR A 676 21.50 -16.74 34.33
N ILE A 677 20.62 -17.14 33.43
CA ILE A 677 19.19 -16.87 33.55
C ILE A 677 18.41 -18.13 33.91
N ASN A 678 17.40 -17.97 34.77
CA ASN A 678 16.52 -19.02 35.23
C ASN A 678 15.07 -18.53 35.19
N LEU A 679 14.35 -18.91 34.14
CA LEU A 679 12.97 -18.54 33.89
C LEU A 679 12.03 -19.63 34.45
N ALA A 680 11.13 -19.22 35.34
CA ALA A 680 10.10 -20.12 35.87
C ALA A 680 8.95 -20.29 34.87
N LEU A 681 8.64 -21.55 34.51
CA LEU A 681 7.63 -21.89 33.50
C LEU A 681 6.29 -22.38 34.10
N ASN A 682 6.25 -22.70 35.39
CA ASN A 682 5.01 -23.07 36.07
C ASN A 682 5.03 -22.63 37.54
N THR A 683 3.91 -22.83 38.25
CA THR A 683 3.59 -22.10 39.48
C THR A 683 3.77 -22.98 40.74
N PRO A 684 4.59 -22.55 41.72
CA PRO A 684 4.70 -23.25 43.00
C PRO A 684 3.39 -23.21 43.78
N GLY A 685 3.07 -24.29 44.49
CA GLY A 685 1.82 -24.48 45.23
C GLY A 685 0.62 -24.89 44.38
N ILE A 686 0.71 -24.77 43.05
CA ILE A 686 -0.33 -25.19 42.09
C ILE A 686 0.17 -26.42 41.32
N ASP A 687 1.29 -26.27 40.61
CA ASP A 687 1.83 -27.30 39.71
C ASP A 687 2.87 -28.20 40.41
N PHE A 688 3.53 -27.68 41.45
CA PHE A 688 4.51 -28.41 42.26
C PHE A 688 4.62 -27.85 43.68
N THR A 689 5.15 -28.66 44.62
CA THR A 689 5.51 -28.20 45.98
C THR A 689 6.99 -28.43 46.28
N GLY A 690 7.57 -27.60 47.15
CA GLY A 690 9.02 -27.55 47.35
C GLY A 690 9.71 -26.83 46.20
N GLY A 691 10.97 -27.15 45.92
CA GLY A 691 11.73 -26.51 44.86
C GLY A 691 12.22 -25.10 45.22
N GLY A 692 12.78 -24.43 44.22
CA GLY A 692 13.46 -23.14 44.35
C GLY A 692 14.94 -23.21 44.00
N CYS A 693 15.65 -22.12 44.28
CA CYS A 693 17.11 -22.03 44.16
C CYS A 693 17.67 -21.51 45.48
N HIS A 694 18.72 -22.15 46.00
CA HIS A 694 19.40 -21.72 47.23
C HIS A 694 20.85 -21.32 46.93
N PHE A 695 21.19 -20.06 47.20
CA PHE A 695 22.52 -19.50 47.02
C PHE A 695 23.30 -19.60 48.32
N ILE A 696 24.21 -20.58 48.37
CA ILE A 696 24.82 -21.09 49.61
C ILE A 696 25.69 -20.04 50.28
N ARG A 697 26.49 -19.29 49.51
CA ARG A 697 27.37 -18.22 50.04
C ARG A 697 26.59 -17.13 50.79
N TYR A 698 25.32 -16.93 50.43
CA TYR A 698 24.47 -15.89 51.00
C TYR A 698 23.42 -16.44 51.97
N ASN A 699 23.35 -17.77 52.15
CA ASN A 699 22.28 -18.45 52.87
C ASN A 699 20.88 -17.92 52.48
N CYS A 700 20.67 -17.72 51.18
CA CYS A 700 19.50 -17.05 50.64
C CYS A 700 18.79 -17.96 49.64
N SER A 701 17.48 -18.15 49.81
CA SER A 701 16.68 -19.03 48.97
C SER A 701 15.56 -18.29 48.27
N VAL A 702 15.37 -18.57 46.98
CA VAL A 702 14.23 -18.13 46.18
C VAL A 702 13.32 -19.32 45.93
N THR A 703 12.28 -19.48 46.76
CA THR A 703 11.35 -20.63 46.72
C THR A 703 10.01 -20.31 46.07
N ASN A 704 9.51 -19.08 46.25
CA ASN A 704 8.24 -18.64 45.67
C ASN A 704 8.45 -18.01 44.28
N THR A 705 8.95 -18.81 43.33
CA THR A 705 9.15 -18.35 41.94
C THR A 705 7.82 -17.97 41.28
N LYS A 706 7.83 -16.97 40.42
CA LYS A 706 6.64 -16.44 39.73
C LYS A 706 6.64 -16.91 38.29
N LEU A 707 5.50 -17.38 37.81
CA LEU A 707 5.29 -17.78 36.43
C LEU A 707 5.71 -16.65 35.46
N GLY A 708 6.56 -16.97 34.48
CA GLY A 708 7.00 -16.00 33.47
C GLY A 708 8.04 -14.99 33.95
N TRP A 709 8.57 -15.17 35.17
CA TRP A 709 9.65 -14.34 35.71
C TRP A 709 11.02 -15.02 35.61
N LEU A 710 12.03 -14.19 35.35
CA LEU A 710 13.42 -14.56 35.09
C LEU A 710 14.29 -14.14 36.27
N LEU A 711 14.96 -15.10 36.92
CA LEU A 711 16.10 -14.82 37.80
C LEU A 711 17.36 -14.64 36.95
N MET A 712 18.18 -13.67 37.32
CA MET A 712 19.46 -13.37 36.68
C MET A 712 20.53 -13.22 37.75
N HIS A 713 21.61 -14.00 37.65
CA HIS A 713 22.72 -13.97 38.61
C HIS A 713 24.05 -14.35 37.95
N PRO A 714 25.21 -13.95 38.52
CA PRO A 714 26.52 -14.43 38.07
C PRO A 714 26.60 -15.97 38.10
N GLY A 715 27.27 -16.59 37.13
CA GLY A 715 27.40 -18.05 37.05
C GLY A 715 28.62 -18.61 37.80
N ARG A 716 29.72 -17.86 37.77
CA ARG A 716 31.03 -18.25 38.31
C ARG A 716 31.37 -17.56 39.63
N LEU A 717 32.28 -18.18 40.39
CA LEU A 717 32.96 -17.69 41.59
C LEU A 717 32.04 -17.40 42.80
N THR A 718 31.02 -16.56 42.66
CA THR A 718 30.30 -15.95 43.78
C THR A 718 28.93 -16.58 44.08
N HIS A 719 28.28 -17.21 43.11
CA HIS A 719 26.92 -17.72 43.26
C HIS A 719 26.89 -19.26 43.22
N TYR A 720 27.65 -19.88 44.14
CA TYR A 720 27.56 -21.33 44.34
C TYR A 720 26.16 -21.67 44.88
N HIS A 721 25.39 -22.42 44.11
CA HIS A 721 23.96 -22.58 44.34
C HIS A 721 23.48 -24.01 44.11
N GLU A 722 22.31 -24.33 44.64
CA GLU A 722 21.67 -25.64 44.51
C GLU A 722 20.18 -25.52 44.13
N GLY A 723 19.68 -26.54 43.43
CA GLY A 723 18.27 -26.68 43.12
C GLY A 723 17.56 -27.43 44.25
N LEU A 724 16.72 -26.73 45.00
CA LEU A 724 16.00 -27.31 46.15
C LEU A 724 15.06 -28.43 45.72
N LYS A 725 14.81 -29.37 46.64
CA LYS A 725 14.03 -30.58 46.37
C LYS A 725 12.56 -30.27 46.09
N VAL A 726 12.06 -30.73 44.95
CA VAL A 726 10.62 -30.82 44.64
C VAL A 726 10.04 -32.05 45.33
N THR A 727 8.98 -31.86 46.10
CA THR A 727 8.37 -32.90 46.94
C THR A 727 7.08 -33.47 46.37
N ASN A 728 6.37 -32.71 45.52
CA ASN A 728 5.18 -33.15 44.80
C ASN A 728 5.03 -32.38 43.48
N GLY A 729 4.33 -32.97 42.51
CA GLY A 729 4.08 -32.37 41.20
C GLY A 729 5.32 -32.30 40.30
N THR A 730 5.29 -31.40 39.32
CA THR A 730 6.36 -31.24 38.33
C THR A 730 6.76 -29.78 38.22
N ARG A 731 8.05 -29.46 38.33
CA ARG A 731 8.57 -28.09 38.16
C ARG A 731 9.32 -27.98 36.83
N TYR A 732 8.98 -26.97 36.04
CA TYR A 732 9.70 -26.63 34.80
C TYR A 732 10.39 -25.28 34.93
N ILE A 733 11.65 -25.23 34.49
CA ILE A 733 12.42 -23.98 34.38
C ILE A 733 13.20 -23.97 33.08
N MET A 734 13.33 -22.81 32.46
CA MET A 734 14.20 -22.59 31.31
C MET A 734 15.50 -21.94 31.77
N ILE A 735 16.63 -22.59 31.49
CA ILE A 735 17.97 -22.15 31.88
C ILE A 735 18.75 -21.71 30.65
N SER A 736 19.55 -20.65 30.81
CA SER A 736 20.59 -20.34 29.83
C SER A 736 21.87 -19.89 30.50
N PHE A 737 22.97 -20.50 30.09
CA PHE A 737 24.33 -20.12 30.48
C PHE A 737 24.85 -19.10 29.47
N VAL A 738 24.80 -17.83 29.84
CA VAL A 738 25.13 -16.72 28.94
C VAL A 738 26.57 -16.28 29.16
N ASP A 739 27.26 -16.10 28.05
CA ASP A 739 28.67 -15.72 27.93
C ASP A 739 29.60 -16.69 28.69
N PRO A 740 29.63 -17.97 28.27
CA PRO A 740 30.41 -19.05 28.90
C PRO A 740 31.93 -18.88 28.81
#